data_AF-A0A511UL01-F1
#
_entry.id   AF-A0A511UL01-F1
#
_cell.length_a   1.000
_cell.length_b   1.000
_cell.length_c   1.000
_cell.angle_alpha   90.00
_cell.angle_beta   90.00
_cell.angle_gamma   90.00
#
_symmetry.space_group_name_H-M   'P 1'
#
loop_
_entity.id
_entity.type
_entity.pdbx_description
1 polymer ?
#
loop_
_entity_poly.entity_id
_entity_poly.type
_entity_poly.pdbx_seq_one_letter_code
_entity_poly.pdbx_strand_id
1 'polypeptide(L)'
;MKQQQGAALVIVMALLSGALMLGMSGMQSALIDERLAGNYRASTQAQMTSDSILAALASDSNQASRESYLAERLEMGGGKLQGVELAGVLRDRTLNDFINDLLPGNFAELEESEQDAIKRDLLTNLELTFEVNTQDKTVTITSRDRGLRNSALRDSSVVYRYNIEKTDGEGLLSEGVITCYGANLQGGGGVAIDSFDSRKGAYGVGKNSGGKASLIALHENSDLLFNMGSAPGVTGDIYSAGRIEVNNTMPIDGNVYAVGDVSLEGNSALITGSLYSENNVFFRVGTRVDGDVFANNSIQVLGNWGGVNALQPDGSIRADTSYAIGGGATSPNIYTEIGNRVEGEISNRNPDVDFESFLSEGLKIVRENEACPEYGLGQFYEDYQFSSNPKNVDAVSNNGPTSSDVLGESKNVNGFEVFHVNRLKIGGNGLVLEEPTIIIADSNVALELWGDANAITLRDGAALRIVSKGKVSLKGSNVFDMNGFDPVVDVGGRSIPAFSFISLYEGTGNAIDMASDGDMYGELLAPSGGVNITGSARLMGRVFSNILNLSGGGSIHYDRAYADVAIGTIASNAQWCSFADISPLTIVSPVGRLSLPSSRAEFNGSEKVPDITVATGDAEKFSSASTANGDIVEGIPGGLFDRGESAENFDNFIELLRNKADDTFNGVSGNNAVFGSIGDEKITFVNGDVDANNVSGAGVLVVNGNYNGGGNPAFNGLMIVLGNFTQKGGGGSDFNGGLLIAPYSRNEMEFSPANIEFSGGGSNDFNYNEQVLRTAFNLLNEDEKESWGSCGVPSDGLITWSLIDWQ
;
A
#
# COMPACT_ATOMS: atom_id res chain seq x y z
N MET A 1 17.11 116.51 -8.26
CA MET A 1 17.65 115.37 -9.04
C MET A 1 18.45 114.51 -8.08
N LYS A 2 18.23 113.21 -7.85
CA LYS A 2 17.48 112.16 -8.56
C LYS A 2 16.91 111.18 -7.52
N GLN A 3 15.71 110.67 -7.81
CA GLN A 3 15.11 109.48 -7.19
C GLN A 3 16.08 108.30 -7.29
N GLN A 4 16.35 107.60 -6.18
CA GLN A 4 16.57 106.14 -6.14
C GLN A 4 16.37 105.65 -4.70
N GLN A 5 15.13 105.34 -4.32
CA GLN A 5 14.82 104.53 -3.13
C GLN A 5 13.77 103.44 -3.45
N GLY A 6 13.59 103.05 -4.72
CA GLY A 6 12.65 102.00 -5.14
C GLY A 6 13.29 100.65 -5.50
N ALA A 7 14.54 100.63 -5.97
CA ALA A 7 15.16 99.40 -6.49
C ALA A 7 15.57 98.41 -5.38
N ALA A 8 15.98 98.91 -4.21
CA ALA A 8 16.41 98.06 -3.10
C ALA A 8 15.27 97.17 -2.58
N LEU A 9 14.04 97.70 -2.47
CA LEU A 9 12.88 96.92 -2.03
C LEU A 9 12.54 95.80 -3.02
N VAL A 10 12.60 96.09 -4.33
CA VAL A 10 12.32 95.10 -5.39
C VAL A 10 13.38 94.00 -5.41
N ILE A 11 14.65 94.35 -5.26
CA ILE A 11 15.75 93.37 -5.21
C ILE A 11 15.62 92.51 -3.95
N VAL A 12 15.33 93.11 -2.78
CA VAL A 12 15.14 92.36 -1.54
C VAL A 12 13.91 91.45 -1.61
N MET A 13 12.79 91.92 -2.19
CA MET A 13 11.60 91.09 -2.42
C MET A 13 11.88 89.93 -3.38
N ALA A 14 12.62 90.17 -4.47
CA ALA A 14 12.99 89.13 -5.42
C ALA A 14 13.93 88.06 -4.79
N LEU A 15 14.87 88.49 -3.95
CA LEU A 15 15.74 87.59 -3.19
C LEU A 15 14.96 86.81 -2.13
N LEU A 16 14.02 87.45 -1.42
CA LEU A 16 13.14 86.80 -0.46
C LEU A 16 12.22 85.77 -1.13
N SER A 17 11.64 86.10 -2.29
CA SER A 17 10.81 85.14 -3.05
C SER A 17 11.64 83.96 -3.56
N GLY A 18 12.87 84.20 -4.01
CA GLY A 18 13.79 83.14 -4.42
C GLY A 18 14.15 82.21 -3.25
N ALA A 19 14.46 82.78 -2.08
CA ALA A 19 14.72 82.01 -0.87
C ALA A 19 13.50 81.22 -0.39
N LEU A 20 12.30 81.78 -0.49
CA LEU A 20 11.05 81.13 -0.07
C LEU A 20 10.65 79.98 -1.01
N MET A 21 10.86 80.13 -2.33
CA MET A 21 10.70 79.05 -3.30
C MET A 21 11.69 77.91 -3.07
N LEU A 22 12.96 78.21 -2.77
CA LEU A 22 13.96 77.21 -2.42
C LEU A 22 13.60 76.48 -1.11
N GLY A 23 13.09 77.21 -0.11
CA GLY A 23 12.60 76.62 1.13
C GLY A 23 11.40 75.69 0.94
N MET A 24 10.41 76.09 0.13
CA MET A 24 9.26 75.23 -0.19
C MET A 24 9.65 73.99 -1.00
N SER A 25 10.59 74.12 -1.95
CA SER A 25 11.09 72.99 -2.72
C SER A 25 11.85 71.98 -1.84
N GLY A 26 12.65 72.46 -0.88
CA GLY A 26 13.30 71.60 0.11
C GLY A 26 12.30 70.88 1.02
N MET A 27 11.24 71.56 1.45
CA MET A 27 10.18 70.96 2.26
C MET A 27 9.36 69.93 1.47
N GLN A 28 9.07 70.18 0.19
CA GLN A 28 8.42 69.21 -0.69
C GLN A 28 9.28 67.95 -0.89
N SER A 29 10.60 68.12 -1.09
CA SER A 29 11.51 66.98 -1.19
C SER A 29 11.53 66.15 0.09
N ALA A 30 11.62 66.82 1.26
CA ALA A 30 11.60 66.14 2.55
C ALA A 30 10.29 65.38 2.80
N LEU A 31 9.14 65.94 2.41
CA LEU A 31 7.84 65.26 2.50
C LEU A 31 7.73 64.05 1.56
N ILE A 32 8.35 64.11 0.38
CA ILE A 32 8.40 62.98 -0.55
C ILE A 32 9.30 61.88 0.02
N ASP A 33 10.48 62.23 0.52
CA ASP A 33 11.42 61.27 1.13
C ASP A 33 10.80 60.60 2.37
N GLU A 34 10.07 61.35 3.20
CA GLU A 34 9.34 60.82 4.35
C GLU A 34 8.24 59.83 3.92
N ARG A 35 7.46 60.17 2.88
CA ARG A 35 6.43 59.26 2.34
C ARG A 35 7.04 58.01 1.70
N LEU A 36 8.15 58.13 0.98
CA LEU A 36 8.86 57.00 0.39
C LEU A 36 9.43 56.09 1.49
N ALA A 37 10.04 56.65 2.53
CA ALA A 37 10.53 55.90 3.68
C ALA A 37 9.39 55.21 4.44
N GLY A 38 8.25 55.89 4.61
CA GLY A 38 7.04 55.34 5.22
C GLY A 38 6.47 54.16 4.42
N ASN A 39 6.34 54.32 3.10
CA ASN A 39 5.86 53.28 2.20
C ASN A 39 6.82 52.08 2.14
N TYR A 40 8.13 52.34 2.12
CA TYR A 40 9.14 51.29 2.14
C TYR A 40 9.07 50.48 3.45
N ARG A 41 8.97 51.17 4.59
CA ARG A 41 8.82 50.52 5.90
C ARG A 41 7.55 49.66 5.96
N ALA A 42 6.41 50.19 5.51
CA ALA A 42 5.15 49.44 5.46
C ALA A 42 5.26 48.21 4.56
N SER A 43 5.89 48.35 3.39
CA SER A 43 6.15 47.25 2.47
C SER A 43 7.04 46.16 3.10
N THR A 44 8.16 46.53 3.73
CA THR A 44 9.05 45.54 4.37
C THR A 44 8.34 44.85 5.54
N GLN A 45 7.53 45.58 6.28
CA GLN A 45 6.77 45.02 7.39
C GLN A 45 5.72 44.01 6.92
N ALA A 46 5.00 44.29 5.82
CA ALA A 46 4.06 43.34 5.23
C ALA A 46 4.75 42.06 4.73
N GLN A 47 5.94 42.20 4.14
CA GLN A 47 6.73 41.04 3.71
C GLN A 47 7.18 40.18 4.91
N MET A 48 7.68 40.80 5.98
CA MET A 48 8.07 40.06 7.20
C MET A 48 6.88 39.34 7.85
N THR A 49 5.67 39.92 7.80
CA THR A 49 4.44 39.27 8.27
C THR A 49 4.18 37.98 7.50
N SER A 50 4.20 38.05 6.17
CA SER A 50 4.03 36.91 5.26
C SER A 50 5.10 35.82 5.49
N ASP A 51 6.38 36.22 5.56
CA ASP A 51 7.50 35.29 5.82
C ASP A 51 7.38 34.60 7.18
N SER A 52 6.93 35.30 8.21
CA SER A 52 6.76 34.74 9.56
C SER A 52 5.70 33.63 9.59
N ILE A 53 4.66 33.73 8.76
CA ILE A 53 3.59 32.73 8.70
C ILE A 53 4.05 31.51 7.92
N LEU A 54 4.78 31.71 6.81
CA LEU A 54 5.38 30.60 6.08
C LEU A 54 6.45 29.89 6.93
N ALA A 55 7.20 30.62 7.75
CA ALA A 55 8.15 30.05 8.70
C ALA A 55 7.46 29.24 9.79
N ALA A 56 6.34 29.74 10.32
CA ALA A 56 5.49 28.99 11.24
C ALA A 56 4.97 27.70 10.58
N LEU A 57 4.47 27.78 9.34
CA LEU A 57 3.96 26.63 8.58
C LEU A 57 5.07 25.61 8.26
N ALA A 58 6.28 26.08 7.94
CA ALA A 58 7.42 25.24 7.60
C ALA A 58 8.06 24.57 8.83
N SER A 59 7.81 25.06 10.04
CA SER A 59 8.37 24.51 11.27
C SER A 59 7.97 23.05 11.52
N ASP A 60 8.89 22.29 12.12
CA ASP A 60 8.67 20.87 12.47
C ASP A 60 7.45 20.69 13.39
N SER A 61 7.16 21.68 14.25
CA SER A 61 5.99 21.64 15.14
C SER A 61 4.65 21.62 14.41
N ASN A 62 4.59 22.13 13.18
CA ASN A 62 3.38 22.14 12.36
C ASN A 62 3.47 21.15 11.19
N GLN A 63 4.49 20.28 11.17
CA GLN A 63 4.74 19.34 10.08
C GLN A 63 3.54 18.43 9.82
N ALA A 64 3.04 17.74 10.84
CA ALA A 64 1.93 16.79 10.68
C ALA A 64 0.64 17.46 10.18
N SER A 65 0.23 18.57 10.80
CA SER A 65 -0.97 19.32 10.39
C SER A 65 -0.85 19.91 8.99
N ARG A 66 0.34 20.43 8.63
CA ARG A 66 0.63 20.90 7.27
C ARG A 66 0.51 19.76 6.27
N GLU A 67 1.18 18.65 6.50
CA GLU A 67 1.27 17.54 5.53
C GLU A 67 -0.08 16.85 5.34
N SER A 68 -0.86 16.70 6.42
CA SER A 68 -2.25 16.23 6.35
C SER A 68 -3.12 17.15 5.48
N TYR A 69 -3.06 18.47 5.72
CA TYR A 69 -3.80 19.44 4.91
C TYR A 69 -3.34 19.48 3.44
N LEU A 70 -2.04 19.37 3.19
CA LEU A 70 -1.51 19.34 1.83
C LEU A 70 -1.93 18.07 1.07
N ALA A 71 -2.02 16.92 1.76
CA ALA A 71 -2.49 15.67 1.18
C ALA A 71 -3.95 15.79 0.70
N GLU A 72 -4.85 16.32 1.53
CA GLU A 72 -6.25 16.61 1.16
C GLU A 72 -6.34 17.50 -0.09
N ARG A 73 -5.45 18.50 -0.20
CA ARG A 73 -5.45 19.44 -1.33
C ARG A 73 -4.92 18.86 -2.64
N LEU A 74 -4.14 17.78 -2.61
CA LEU A 74 -3.74 17.07 -3.83
C LEU A 74 -4.94 16.45 -4.53
N GLU A 75 -5.90 15.92 -3.79
CA GLU A 75 -7.13 15.33 -4.33
C GLU A 75 -8.11 16.40 -4.84
N MET A 76 -8.21 17.52 -4.13
CA MET A 76 -9.14 18.61 -4.46
C MET A 76 -8.62 19.61 -5.52
N GLY A 77 -7.34 19.56 -5.89
CA GLY A 77 -6.74 20.43 -6.90
C GLY A 77 -6.39 21.86 -6.42
N GLY A 78 -5.99 22.00 -5.16
CA GLY A 78 -5.59 23.29 -4.54
C GLY A 78 -6.66 23.89 -3.61
N GLY A 79 -6.41 25.10 -3.09
CA GLY A 79 -7.31 25.72 -2.12
C GLY A 79 -6.89 27.09 -1.60
N LYS A 80 -7.75 27.73 -0.82
CA LYS A 80 -7.47 29.00 -0.11
C LYS A 80 -7.94 28.90 1.33
N LEU A 81 -7.12 29.38 2.26
CA LEU A 81 -7.48 29.55 3.66
C LEU A 81 -7.52 31.03 4.01
N GLN A 82 -8.57 31.44 4.71
CA GLN A 82 -8.71 32.79 5.25
C GLN A 82 -9.26 32.74 6.68
N GLY A 83 -8.89 33.71 7.50
CA GLY A 83 -9.51 33.90 8.80
C GLY A 83 -9.28 32.74 9.77
N VAL A 84 -10.36 32.21 10.35
CA VAL A 84 -10.31 31.15 11.37
C VAL A 84 -9.81 29.80 10.83
N GLU A 85 -9.87 29.58 9.53
CA GLU A 85 -9.44 28.32 8.90
C GLU A 85 -7.90 28.15 8.95
N LEU A 86 -7.14 29.25 9.12
CA LEU A 86 -5.68 29.18 9.34
C LEU A 86 -5.31 28.44 10.64
N ALA A 87 -6.20 28.45 11.64
CA ALA A 87 -5.97 27.73 12.91
C ALA A 87 -5.98 26.21 12.72
N GLY A 88 -6.61 25.70 11.65
CA GLY A 88 -6.62 24.27 11.34
C GLY A 88 -5.28 23.72 10.85
N VAL A 89 -4.40 24.58 10.32
CA VAL A 89 -3.09 24.16 9.75
C VAL A 89 -1.91 24.58 10.62
N LEU A 90 -2.09 25.60 11.46
CA LEU A 90 -1.08 26.08 12.42
C LEU A 90 -1.53 25.71 13.85
N ARG A 91 -0.75 24.91 14.58
CA ARG A 91 -1.08 24.51 15.96
C ARG A 91 -1.44 25.72 16.84
N ASP A 92 -2.38 25.48 17.75
CA ASP A 92 -3.19 26.45 18.53
C ASP A 92 -2.43 27.53 19.36
N ARG A 93 -1.10 27.51 19.39
CA ARG A 93 -0.29 28.58 20.03
C ARG A 93 0.46 29.45 19.04
N THR A 94 0.83 28.94 17.87
CA THR A 94 1.66 29.67 16.90
C THR A 94 0.91 30.84 16.28
N LEU A 95 -0.35 30.61 15.90
CA LEU A 95 -1.22 31.66 15.37
C LEU A 95 -1.58 32.69 16.46
N ASN A 96 -1.82 32.24 17.69
CA ASN A 96 -2.14 33.13 18.80
C ASN A 96 -0.94 34.00 19.21
N ASP A 97 0.27 33.45 19.29
CA ASP A 97 1.50 34.19 19.59
C ASP A 97 1.82 35.21 18.49
N PHE A 98 1.66 34.80 17.23
CA PHE A 98 1.78 35.69 16.08
C PHE A 98 0.77 36.84 16.13
N ILE A 99 -0.51 36.55 16.39
CA ILE A 99 -1.55 37.58 16.53
C ILE A 99 -1.22 38.52 17.68
N ASN A 100 -0.74 37.99 18.82
CA ASN A 100 -0.36 38.79 19.99
C ASN A 100 0.76 39.79 19.67
N ASP A 101 1.74 39.40 18.85
CA ASP A 101 2.81 40.28 18.37
C ASP A 101 2.33 41.37 17.38
N LEU A 102 1.13 41.21 16.83
CA LEU A 102 0.49 42.19 15.94
C LEU A 102 -0.44 43.16 16.69
N LEU A 103 -0.74 42.91 17.96
CA LEU A 103 -1.68 43.75 18.73
C LEU A 103 -1.09 45.13 19.06
N PRO A 104 -1.94 46.18 19.12
CA PRO A 104 -1.50 47.52 19.52
C PRO A 104 -1.10 47.55 21.01
N GLY A 105 -0.13 48.41 21.37
CA GLY A 105 0.40 48.46 22.74
C GLY A 105 -0.61 48.80 23.84
N ASN A 106 -1.77 49.38 23.48
CA ASN A 106 -2.88 49.68 24.40
C ASN A 106 -4.02 48.64 24.31
N PHE A 107 -3.83 47.49 23.66
CA PHE A 107 -4.88 46.51 23.41
C PHE A 107 -5.62 46.06 24.68
N ALA A 108 -4.88 45.83 25.77
CA ALA A 108 -5.45 45.41 27.05
C ALA A 108 -6.32 46.49 27.74
N GLU A 109 -6.26 47.74 27.28
CA GLU A 109 -7.04 48.86 27.80
C GLU A 109 -8.32 49.13 26.98
N LEU A 110 -8.54 48.40 25.88
CA LEU A 110 -9.70 48.54 25.00
C LEU A 110 -10.91 47.74 25.51
N GLU A 111 -12.12 48.14 25.11
CA GLU A 111 -13.33 47.37 25.38
C GLU A 111 -13.30 46.01 24.66
N GLU A 112 -13.93 44.99 25.25
CA GLU A 112 -13.93 43.60 24.74
C GLU A 112 -14.43 43.51 23.28
N SER A 113 -15.43 44.32 22.92
CA SER A 113 -15.93 44.39 21.54
C SER A 113 -14.92 44.99 20.55
N GLU A 114 -14.07 45.92 20.99
CA GLU A 114 -13.01 46.49 20.15
C GLU A 114 -11.84 45.50 20.01
N GLN A 115 -11.52 44.78 21.09
CA GLN A 115 -10.51 43.71 21.06
C GLN A 115 -10.89 42.61 20.06
N ASP A 116 -12.14 42.15 20.08
CA ASP A 116 -12.66 41.15 19.15
C ASP A 116 -12.69 41.65 17.71
N ALA A 117 -13.01 42.93 17.49
CA ALA A 117 -13.01 43.53 16.16
C ALA A 117 -11.59 43.58 15.58
N ILE A 118 -10.59 43.96 16.38
CA ILE A 118 -9.17 44.01 15.99
C ILE A 118 -8.67 42.60 15.65
N LYS A 119 -8.92 41.60 16.51
CA LYS A 119 -8.51 40.21 16.24
C LYS A 119 -9.17 39.65 14.97
N ARG A 120 -10.45 39.94 14.75
CA ARG A 120 -11.17 39.51 13.55
C ARG A 120 -10.60 40.15 12.27
N ASP A 121 -10.30 41.44 12.31
CA ASP A 121 -9.72 42.17 11.17
C ASP A 121 -8.30 41.65 10.84
N LEU A 122 -7.49 41.37 11.87
CA LEU A 122 -6.17 40.74 11.69
C LEU A 122 -6.26 39.36 11.03
N LEU A 123 -7.24 38.54 11.42
CA LEU A 123 -7.44 37.21 10.83
C LEU A 123 -7.94 37.28 9.38
N THR A 124 -8.83 38.23 9.05
CA THR A 124 -9.40 38.35 7.69
C THR A 124 -8.42 38.91 6.66
N ASN A 125 -7.42 39.67 7.11
CA ASN A 125 -6.42 40.26 6.22
C ASN A 125 -5.24 39.33 5.94
N LEU A 126 -5.31 38.08 6.39
CA LEU A 126 -4.32 37.06 6.12
C LEU A 126 -4.90 35.94 5.26
N GLU A 127 -4.21 35.64 4.15
CA GLU A 127 -4.63 34.66 3.16
C GLU A 127 -3.48 33.69 2.86
N LEU A 128 -3.77 32.38 2.89
CA LEU A 128 -2.89 31.34 2.33
C LEU A 128 -3.55 30.76 1.09
N THR A 129 -2.80 30.70 -0.02
CA THR A 129 -3.23 30.05 -1.27
C THR A 129 -2.36 28.85 -1.55
N PHE A 130 -2.97 27.73 -1.94
CA PHE A 130 -2.32 26.46 -2.25
C PHE A 130 -2.56 26.13 -3.72
N GLU A 131 -1.47 26.02 -4.48
CA GLU A 131 -1.50 25.70 -5.90
C GLU A 131 -0.77 24.37 -6.14
N VAL A 132 -1.50 23.37 -6.65
CA VAL A 132 -0.96 22.03 -6.93
C VAL A 132 -0.54 21.94 -8.40
N ASN A 133 0.69 21.51 -8.64
CA ASN A 133 1.20 21.15 -9.96
C ASN A 133 1.53 19.65 -9.97
N THR A 134 0.65 18.87 -10.59
CA THR A 134 0.74 17.41 -10.67
C THR A 134 1.83 16.92 -11.64
N GLN A 135 2.23 17.73 -12.62
CA GLN A 135 3.30 17.37 -13.57
C GLN A 135 4.67 17.41 -12.90
N ASP A 136 4.93 18.48 -12.13
CA ASP A 136 6.20 18.68 -11.44
C ASP A 136 6.22 18.08 -10.03
N LYS A 137 5.09 17.49 -9.59
CA LYS A 137 4.84 16.99 -8.23
C LYS A 137 5.15 18.02 -7.16
N THR A 138 4.64 19.24 -7.33
CA THR A 138 4.88 20.35 -6.40
C THR A 138 3.59 20.97 -5.90
N VAL A 139 3.64 21.52 -4.69
CA VAL A 139 2.61 22.38 -4.12
C VAL A 139 3.25 23.70 -3.72
N THR A 140 2.72 24.79 -4.27
CA THR A 140 3.14 26.15 -3.94
C THR A 140 2.19 26.74 -2.92
N ILE A 141 2.72 27.16 -1.78
CA ILE A 141 1.96 27.82 -0.72
C ILE A 141 2.33 29.29 -0.73
N THR A 142 1.37 30.17 -0.99
CA THR A 142 1.56 31.62 -1.01
C THR A 142 0.86 32.24 0.19
N SER A 143 1.62 32.93 1.05
CA SER A 143 1.05 33.79 2.08
C SER A 143 0.93 35.20 1.55
N ARG A 144 -0.19 35.86 1.86
CA ARG A 144 -0.51 37.22 1.44
C ARG A 144 -0.96 38.04 2.64
N ASP A 145 -0.21 39.10 2.94
CA ASP A 145 -0.64 40.17 3.86
C ASP A 145 -1.50 41.16 3.07
N ARG A 146 -2.80 41.22 3.40
CA ARG A 146 -3.78 42.11 2.76
C ARG A 146 -3.87 43.50 3.41
N GLY A 147 -2.81 43.95 4.07
CA GLY A 147 -2.71 45.32 4.59
C GLY A 147 -2.82 45.42 6.10
N LEU A 148 -2.41 44.39 6.83
CA LEU A 148 -2.42 44.30 8.30
C LEU A 148 -1.75 45.50 8.97
N ARG A 149 -0.72 46.07 8.32
CA ARG A 149 0.06 47.19 8.85
C ARG A 149 0.17 48.29 7.79
N ASN A 150 -0.67 49.32 7.93
CA ASN A 150 -0.67 50.53 7.09
C ASN A 150 -1.00 50.31 5.60
N SER A 151 -1.84 49.32 5.29
CA SER A 151 -2.41 49.09 3.94
C SER A 151 -1.40 48.71 2.83
N ALA A 152 -0.20 48.25 3.19
CA ALA A 152 0.75 47.70 2.23
C ALA A 152 0.44 46.23 1.95
N LEU A 153 0.54 45.81 0.68
CA LEU A 153 0.28 44.44 0.24
C LEU A 153 1.59 43.76 -0.14
N ARG A 154 1.90 42.62 0.46
CA ARG A 154 3.04 41.77 0.09
C ARG A 154 2.70 40.30 0.26
N ASP A 155 3.31 39.51 -0.62
CA ASP A 155 3.17 38.07 -0.65
C ASP A 155 4.57 37.45 -0.57
N SER A 156 4.65 36.26 0.01
CA SER A 156 5.80 35.37 -0.03
C SER A 156 5.31 33.97 -0.38
N SER A 157 6.16 33.11 -0.94
CA SER A 157 5.76 31.72 -1.21
C SER A 157 6.84 30.70 -0.89
N VAL A 158 6.38 29.47 -0.62
CA VAL A 158 7.23 28.29 -0.45
C VAL A 158 6.76 27.19 -1.37
N VAL A 159 7.70 26.40 -1.90
CA VAL A 159 7.40 25.29 -2.81
C VAL A 159 7.82 23.99 -2.16
N TYR A 160 6.84 23.10 -1.96
CA TYR A 160 7.07 21.73 -1.54
C TYR A 160 7.03 20.79 -2.74
N ARG A 161 7.96 19.85 -2.82
CA ARG A 161 7.86 18.68 -3.70
C ARG A 161 7.35 17.50 -2.89
N TYR A 162 6.34 16.82 -3.42
CA TYR A 162 5.83 15.59 -2.84
C TYR A 162 6.33 14.38 -3.62
N ASN A 163 6.70 13.33 -2.88
CA ASN A 163 6.87 11.99 -3.41
C ASN A 163 5.84 11.10 -2.74
N ILE A 164 5.26 10.18 -3.49
CA ILE A 164 4.35 9.17 -2.94
C ILE A 164 5.20 7.91 -2.80
N GLU A 165 5.66 7.62 -1.58
CA GLU A 165 6.24 6.32 -1.25
C GLU A 165 5.08 5.36 -1.04
N LYS A 166 4.77 4.54 -2.04
CA LYS A 166 3.79 3.46 -1.89
C LYS A 166 4.24 2.59 -0.72
N THR A 167 3.52 2.66 0.40
CA THR A 167 3.63 1.68 1.49
C THR A 167 3.15 0.34 0.94
N ASP A 168 4.13 -0.48 0.58
CA ASP A 168 4.15 -1.94 0.49
C ASP A 168 2.84 -2.62 0.10
N GLY A 169 2.40 -2.27 -1.10
CA GLY A 169 2.02 -3.26 -2.08
C GLY A 169 3.11 -3.38 -3.14
N GLU A 170 4.39 -3.52 -2.76
CA GLU A 170 5.35 -4.17 -3.67
C GLU A 170 4.66 -5.47 -4.07
N GLY A 171 4.29 -5.58 -5.35
CA GLY A 171 3.74 -6.83 -5.84
C GLY A 171 4.75 -7.89 -5.45
N LEU A 172 4.35 -8.87 -4.65
CA LEU A 172 5.23 -9.93 -4.14
C LEU A 172 5.97 -10.70 -5.27
N LEU A 173 5.58 -10.45 -6.54
CA LEU A 173 6.24 -10.88 -7.78
C LEU A 173 6.74 -9.68 -8.65
N SER A 174 7.25 -8.59 -8.07
CA SER A 174 7.86 -7.47 -8.81
C SER A 174 9.08 -7.92 -9.63
N GLU A 175 9.59 -9.10 -9.29
CA GLU A 175 10.75 -9.78 -9.87
C GLU A 175 10.41 -10.69 -11.07
N GLY A 176 9.13 -10.96 -11.33
CA GLY A 176 8.62 -11.52 -12.60
C GLY A 176 8.50 -13.04 -12.74
N VAL A 177 9.41 -13.84 -12.18
CA VAL A 177 9.28 -15.31 -12.16
C VAL A 177 9.68 -15.88 -10.81
N ILE A 178 8.70 -16.39 -10.07
CA ILE A 178 8.93 -16.99 -8.75
C ILE A 178 8.49 -18.45 -8.75
N THR A 179 9.35 -19.28 -8.19
CA THR A 179 9.14 -20.71 -8.00
C THR A 179 9.44 -21.08 -6.56
N CYS A 180 8.85 -22.16 -6.06
CA CYS A 180 9.20 -22.65 -4.73
C CYS A 180 10.36 -23.64 -4.79
N TYR A 181 10.18 -24.82 -5.40
CA TYR A 181 11.20 -25.88 -5.50
C TYR A 181 12.11 -25.76 -6.73
N GLY A 182 11.97 -24.70 -7.53
CA GLY A 182 12.91 -24.38 -8.61
C GLY A 182 12.35 -24.54 -10.02
N ALA A 183 13.26 -24.63 -10.98
CA ALA A 183 12.94 -24.53 -12.40
C ALA A 183 13.88 -25.39 -13.25
N ASN A 184 13.35 -25.95 -14.33
CA ASN A 184 14.09 -26.69 -15.34
C ASN A 184 13.93 -26.03 -16.71
N LEU A 185 15.03 -25.46 -17.22
CA LEU A 185 15.09 -24.83 -18.53
C LEU A 185 15.89 -25.73 -19.46
N GLN A 186 15.23 -26.32 -20.46
CA GLN A 186 15.84 -27.33 -21.33
C GLN A 186 15.46 -27.19 -22.80
N GLY A 187 16.37 -27.52 -23.72
CA GLY A 187 16.04 -27.63 -25.15
C GLY A 187 16.92 -26.81 -26.09
N GLY A 188 16.80 -27.08 -27.38
CA GLY A 188 17.71 -26.57 -28.42
C GLY A 188 17.21 -25.35 -29.20
N GLY A 189 16.00 -24.85 -28.95
CA GLY A 189 15.41 -23.71 -29.66
C GLY A 189 15.63 -22.35 -28.99
N GLY A 190 16.14 -22.34 -27.75
CA GLY A 190 16.42 -21.13 -26.98
C GLY A 190 15.21 -20.74 -26.16
N VAL A 191 15.30 -20.95 -24.85
CA VAL A 191 14.34 -20.42 -23.87
C VAL A 191 14.69 -18.96 -23.58
N ALA A 192 13.70 -18.12 -23.29
CA ALA A 192 13.93 -16.74 -22.88
C ALA A 192 13.23 -16.45 -21.56
N ILE A 193 13.93 -15.80 -20.63
CA ILE A 193 13.34 -15.07 -19.51
C ILE A 193 13.90 -13.66 -19.56
N ASP A 194 13.05 -12.67 -19.82
CA ASP A 194 13.40 -11.24 -19.80
C ASP A 194 12.21 -10.39 -19.34
N SER A 195 12.31 -9.06 -19.38
CA SER A 195 11.17 -8.18 -19.20
C SER A 195 10.91 -7.24 -20.37
N PHE A 196 9.67 -6.76 -20.41
CA PHE A 196 9.20 -5.69 -21.27
C PHE A 196 8.15 -4.82 -20.55
N ASP A 197 7.77 -3.71 -21.19
CA ASP A 197 6.74 -2.80 -20.68
C ASP A 197 5.61 -2.70 -21.70
N SER A 198 4.51 -3.42 -21.47
CA SER A 198 3.41 -3.52 -22.43
C SER A 198 2.60 -2.22 -22.57
N ARG A 199 2.69 -1.31 -21.59
CA ARG A 199 2.13 0.05 -21.66
C ARG A 199 2.75 0.87 -22.80
N LYS A 200 3.91 0.45 -23.31
CA LYS A 200 4.62 1.07 -24.45
C LYS A 200 4.34 0.36 -25.78
N GLY A 201 3.50 -0.67 -25.79
CA GLY A 201 3.10 -1.44 -26.97
C GLY A 201 3.50 -2.91 -26.92
N ALA A 202 3.32 -3.61 -28.04
CA ALA A 202 3.64 -5.03 -28.18
C ALA A 202 5.14 -5.32 -27.99
N TYR A 203 5.47 -6.49 -27.46
CA TYR A 203 6.85 -6.91 -27.19
C TYR A 203 7.77 -6.74 -28.43
N GLY A 204 8.92 -6.07 -28.25
CA GLY A 204 9.90 -5.82 -29.31
C GLY A 204 9.69 -4.54 -30.10
N VAL A 205 8.61 -3.80 -29.85
CA VAL A 205 8.31 -2.51 -30.51
C VAL A 205 8.92 -1.35 -29.73
N GLY A 206 9.59 -0.42 -30.41
CA GLY A 206 9.97 0.86 -29.79
C GLY A 206 10.95 0.79 -28.61
N LYS A 207 11.76 -0.29 -28.52
CA LYS A 207 12.67 -0.58 -27.38
C LYS A 207 11.94 -0.79 -26.04
N ASN A 208 10.75 -1.37 -26.09
CA ASN A 208 10.00 -1.71 -24.88
C ASN A 208 10.40 -3.06 -24.25
N SER A 209 11.28 -3.85 -24.88
CA SER A 209 11.72 -5.18 -24.44
C SER A 209 13.23 -5.27 -24.19
N GLY A 210 13.68 -6.41 -23.66
CA GLY A 210 15.09 -6.67 -23.32
C GLY A 210 15.49 -6.07 -21.97
N GLY A 211 14.51 -5.78 -21.10
CA GLY A 211 14.77 -5.47 -19.71
C GLY A 211 15.09 -6.73 -18.91
N LYS A 212 15.56 -6.53 -17.67
CA LYS A 212 15.81 -7.63 -16.74
C LYS A 212 14.52 -8.18 -16.11
N ALA A 213 14.41 -9.50 -15.97
CA ALA A 213 13.41 -10.17 -15.15
C ALA A 213 14.11 -11.25 -14.32
N SER A 214 13.88 -11.25 -13.01
CA SER A 214 14.56 -12.15 -12.11
C SER A 214 13.90 -13.53 -12.09
N LEU A 215 14.70 -14.55 -11.85
CA LEU A 215 14.24 -15.93 -11.64
C LEU A 215 14.55 -16.34 -10.21
N ILE A 216 13.51 -16.62 -9.43
CA ILE A 216 13.61 -16.85 -8.00
C ILE A 216 13.12 -18.26 -7.65
N ALA A 217 13.91 -18.98 -6.85
CA ALA A 217 13.52 -20.22 -6.19
C ALA A 217 13.65 -20.06 -4.67
N LEU A 218 12.53 -20.17 -3.96
CA LEU A 218 12.46 -19.77 -2.54
C LEU A 218 12.78 -20.88 -1.55
N HIS A 219 12.68 -22.16 -1.93
CA HIS A 219 12.81 -23.28 -0.99
C HIS A 219 14.26 -23.77 -0.87
N GLU A 220 14.71 -24.16 0.32
CA GLU A 220 16.12 -24.57 0.53
C GLU A 220 16.52 -25.85 -0.25
N ASN A 221 15.58 -26.76 -0.44
CA ASN A 221 15.71 -27.91 -1.35
C ASN A 221 15.45 -27.59 -2.84
N SER A 222 15.43 -26.32 -3.25
CA SER A 222 15.15 -25.97 -4.64
C SER A 222 16.28 -26.38 -5.59
N ASP A 223 15.91 -26.66 -6.84
CA ASP A 223 16.85 -27.01 -7.89
C ASP A 223 16.61 -26.15 -9.14
N LEU A 224 17.57 -25.28 -9.47
CA LEU A 224 17.57 -24.54 -10.73
C LEU A 224 18.47 -25.24 -11.73
N LEU A 225 17.84 -25.89 -12.72
CA LEU A 225 18.51 -26.69 -13.75
C LEU A 225 18.48 -25.97 -15.09
N PHE A 226 19.66 -25.77 -15.66
CA PHE A 226 19.84 -25.11 -16.95
C PHE A 226 20.55 -26.03 -17.93
N ASN A 227 19.80 -26.53 -18.91
CA ASN A 227 20.28 -27.45 -19.93
C ASN A 227 19.81 -27.03 -21.33
N MET A 228 20.16 -25.80 -21.70
CA MET A 228 19.78 -25.20 -22.97
C MET A 228 20.88 -25.36 -24.03
N GLY A 229 20.49 -25.36 -25.29
CA GLY A 229 21.39 -25.48 -26.44
C GLY A 229 21.63 -24.17 -27.21
N SER A 230 20.89 -23.10 -26.90
CA SER A 230 20.96 -21.82 -27.63
C SER A 230 20.43 -20.64 -26.81
N ALA A 231 20.73 -19.42 -27.26
CA ALA A 231 20.25 -18.14 -26.73
C ALA A 231 18.74 -17.94 -27.00
N PRO A 232 18.02 -17.06 -26.27
CA PRO A 232 18.53 -15.96 -25.44
C PRO A 232 18.82 -16.25 -23.95
N GLY A 233 18.38 -17.35 -23.35
CA GLY A 233 18.68 -17.63 -21.94
C GLY A 233 17.93 -16.70 -20.98
N VAL A 234 18.57 -16.31 -19.87
CA VAL A 234 17.97 -15.44 -18.84
C VAL A 234 18.62 -14.06 -18.89
N THR A 235 17.80 -13.02 -19.00
CA THR A 235 18.22 -11.62 -18.87
C THR A 235 17.62 -11.08 -17.58
N GLY A 236 18.42 -11.01 -16.53
CA GLY A 236 18.00 -10.71 -15.17
C GLY A 236 18.78 -11.49 -14.14
N ASP A 237 18.54 -11.17 -12.88
CA ASP A 237 19.27 -11.75 -11.76
C ASP A 237 18.60 -13.07 -11.32
N ILE A 238 19.39 -14.02 -10.83
CA ILE A 238 18.91 -15.35 -10.43
C ILE A 238 19.12 -15.53 -8.94
N TYR A 239 18.08 -15.98 -8.25
CA TYR A 239 18.10 -16.23 -6.80
C TYR A 239 17.64 -17.67 -6.54
N SER A 240 18.46 -18.47 -5.85
CA SER A 240 18.11 -19.83 -5.46
C SER A 240 18.40 -20.05 -3.97
N ALA A 241 17.37 -20.31 -3.19
CA ALA A 241 17.54 -20.80 -1.82
C ALA A 241 18.12 -22.23 -1.76
N GLY A 242 18.15 -22.93 -2.89
CA GLY A 242 18.81 -24.23 -3.03
C GLY A 242 19.99 -24.20 -3.97
N ARG A 243 20.17 -25.28 -4.75
CA ARG A 243 21.31 -25.43 -5.66
C ARG A 243 21.02 -24.87 -7.05
N ILE A 244 22.09 -24.62 -7.80
CA ILE A 244 22.04 -24.23 -9.21
C ILE A 244 22.95 -25.15 -10.02
N GLU A 245 22.43 -25.74 -11.10
CA GLU A 245 23.20 -26.57 -12.03
C GLU A 245 23.07 -26.07 -13.47
N VAL A 246 24.19 -25.72 -14.09
CA VAL A 246 24.28 -25.36 -15.50
C VAL A 246 24.97 -26.51 -16.24
N ASN A 247 24.21 -27.33 -16.96
CA ASN A 247 24.69 -28.57 -17.59
C ASN A 247 25.03 -28.41 -19.08
N ASN A 248 24.65 -27.30 -19.71
CA ASN A 248 24.94 -27.05 -21.12
C ASN A 248 25.12 -25.54 -21.38
N THR A 249 24.64 -24.99 -22.48
CA THR A 249 24.84 -23.58 -22.81
C THR A 249 23.76 -22.76 -22.14
N MET A 250 24.15 -21.81 -21.31
CA MET A 250 23.21 -20.85 -20.73
C MET A 250 23.83 -19.45 -20.72
N PRO A 251 23.29 -18.51 -21.50
CA PRO A 251 23.52 -17.10 -21.29
C PRO A 251 22.67 -16.61 -20.10
N ILE A 252 23.33 -16.08 -19.08
CA ILE A 252 22.74 -15.33 -17.97
C ILE A 252 23.29 -13.90 -18.06
N ASP A 253 22.41 -12.94 -18.34
CA ASP A 253 22.74 -11.52 -18.26
C ASP A 253 22.24 -10.89 -16.96
N GLY A 254 22.99 -11.15 -15.89
CA GLY A 254 22.68 -10.74 -14.53
C GLY A 254 23.59 -11.37 -13.50
N ASN A 255 23.29 -11.08 -12.24
CA ASN A 255 23.97 -11.69 -11.10
C ASN A 255 23.31 -13.02 -10.71
N VAL A 256 24.07 -13.89 -10.03
CA VAL A 256 23.56 -15.17 -9.53
C VAL A 256 23.81 -15.24 -8.03
N TYR A 257 22.76 -15.51 -7.26
CA TYR A 257 22.77 -15.65 -5.82
C TYR A 257 22.23 -17.04 -5.45
N ALA A 258 22.97 -17.77 -4.62
CA ALA A 258 22.57 -19.10 -4.16
C ALA A 258 22.90 -19.32 -2.68
N VAL A 259 22.02 -19.97 -1.94
CA VAL A 259 22.37 -20.56 -0.64
C VAL A 259 23.16 -21.85 -0.87
N GLY A 260 22.69 -22.69 -1.80
CA GLY A 260 23.29 -23.97 -2.11
C GLY A 260 24.52 -23.90 -3.02
N ASP A 261 24.97 -25.09 -3.45
CA ASP A 261 26.07 -25.22 -4.39
C ASP A 261 25.70 -24.71 -5.78
N VAL A 262 26.67 -24.09 -6.47
CA VAL A 262 26.56 -23.71 -7.88
C VAL A 262 27.51 -24.56 -8.71
N SER A 263 26.97 -25.43 -9.57
CA SER A 263 27.73 -26.32 -10.46
C SER A 263 27.62 -25.86 -11.91
N LEU A 264 28.76 -25.56 -12.54
CA LEU A 264 28.88 -25.00 -13.87
C LEU A 264 29.60 -26.00 -14.81
N GLU A 265 28.82 -26.76 -15.58
CA GLU A 265 29.27 -27.79 -16.53
C GLU A 265 28.99 -27.40 -18.00
N GLY A 266 28.77 -26.12 -18.28
CA GLY A 266 28.36 -25.64 -19.59
C GLY A 266 29.49 -25.45 -20.59
N ASN A 267 29.39 -26.00 -21.81
CA ASN A 267 30.43 -25.86 -22.85
C ASN A 267 30.65 -24.42 -23.35
N SER A 268 29.63 -23.57 -23.27
CA SER A 268 29.61 -22.18 -23.76
C SER A 268 28.76 -21.27 -22.87
N ALA A 269 28.56 -21.65 -21.61
CA ALA A 269 27.75 -20.88 -20.67
C ALA A 269 28.45 -19.57 -20.27
N LEU A 270 27.64 -18.53 -20.09
CA LEU A 270 28.08 -17.19 -19.75
C LEU A 270 27.24 -16.64 -18.61
N ILE A 271 27.89 -16.11 -17.58
CA ILE A 271 27.28 -15.22 -16.60
C ILE A 271 27.96 -13.87 -16.74
N THR A 272 27.23 -12.83 -17.15
CA THR A 272 27.81 -11.49 -17.36
C THR A 272 28.06 -10.74 -16.05
N GLY A 273 27.29 -11.06 -15.00
CA GLY A 273 27.40 -10.46 -13.67
C GLY A 273 28.31 -11.24 -12.73
N SER A 274 28.12 -10.98 -11.43
CA SER A 274 28.85 -11.65 -10.34
C SER A 274 28.06 -12.84 -9.78
N LEU A 275 28.76 -13.77 -9.15
CA LEU A 275 28.20 -15.00 -8.58
C LEU A 275 28.47 -15.03 -7.08
N TYR A 276 27.42 -15.23 -6.29
CA TYR A 276 27.43 -15.29 -4.84
C TYR A 276 26.85 -16.62 -4.39
N SER A 277 27.59 -17.39 -3.58
CA SER A 277 27.11 -18.63 -2.97
C SER A 277 27.45 -18.68 -1.49
N GLU A 278 26.48 -19.06 -0.65
CA GLU A 278 26.77 -19.41 0.75
C GLU A 278 27.45 -20.77 0.92
N ASN A 279 27.65 -21.52 -0.17
CA ASN A 279 28.29 -22.82 -0.16
C ASN A 279 29.46 -22.89 -1.16
N ASN A 280 29.48 -23.87 -2.07
CA ASN A 280 30.57 -24.06 -3.02
C ASN A 280 30.21 -23.61 -4.43
N VAL A 281 31.23 -23.20 -5.18
CA VAL A 281 31.13 -22.91 -6.62
C VAL A 281 32.08 -23.82 -7.39
N PHE A 282 31.55 -24.62 -8.31
CA PHE A 282 32.30 -25.59 -9.10
C PHE A 282 32.25 -25.24 -10.59
N PHE A 283 33.38 -24.87 -11.17
CA PHE A 283 33.56 -24.77 -12.62
C PHE A 283 34.09 -26.10 -13.15
N ARG A 284 33.19 -26.92 -13.68
CA ARG A 284 33.51 -28.28 -14.16
C ARG A 284 33.80 -28.33 -15.64
N VAL A 285 33.14 -27.53 -16.47
CA VAL A 285 33.40 -27.47 -17.92
C VAL A 285 33.08 -26.08 -18.45
N GLY A 286 33.96 -25.53 -19.30
CA GLY A 286 33.65 -24.55 -20.36
C GLY A 286 32.85 -23.28 -20.03
N THR A 287 32.63 -22.95 -18.76
CA THR A 287 31.78 -21.83 -18.34
C THR A 287 32.62 -20.61 -18.02
N ARG A 288 32.10 -19.42 -18.38
CA ARG A 288 32.71 -18.13 -18.10
C ARG A 288 31.80 -17.26 -17.23
N VAL A 289 32.36 -16.70 -16.16
CA VAL A 289 31.75 -15.64 -15.36
C VAL A 289 32.59 -14.37 -15.58
N ASP A 290 31.96 -13.28 -16.02
CA ASP A 290 32.67 -12.02 -16.26
C ASP A 290 32.89 -11.20 -14.99
N GLY A 291 31.98 -11.28 -14.03
CA GLY A 291 32.08 -10.59 -12.75
C GLY A 291 32.93 -11.32 -11.71
N ASP A 292 32.75 -10.90 -10.46
CA ASP A 292 33.41 -11.49 -9.31
C ASP A 292 32.70 -12.78 -8.85
N VAL A 293 33.44 -13.68 -8.22
CA VAL A 293 32.90 -14.93 -7.65
C VAL A 293 33.20 -14.98 -6.15
N PHE A 294 32.12 -15.10 -5.36
CA PHE A 294 32.15 -15.19 -3.91
C PHE A 294 31.54 -16.52 -3.47
N ALA A 295 32.26 -17.26 -2.63
CA ALA A 295 31.77 -18.51 -2.04
C ALA A 295 32.21 -18.64 -0.58
N ASN A 296 31.28 -18.87 0.34
CA ASN A 296 31.61 -18.99 1.77
C ASN A 296 32.45 -20.25 2.08
N ASN A 297 32.42 -21.30 1.23
CA ASN A 297 33.16 -22.55 1.49
C ASN A 297 34.33 -22.78 0.52
N SER A 298 34.06 -22.93 -0.78
CA SER A 298 35.09 -23.24 -1.77
C SER A 298 34.74 -22.75 -3.17
N ILE A 299 35.76 -22.27 -3.91
CA ILE A 299 35.71 -22.10 -5.36
C ILE A 299 36.65 -23.13 -6.00
N GLN A 300 36.15 -23.96 -6.91
CA GLN A 300 36.94 -24.97 -7.62
C GLN A 300 36.81 -24.81 -9.13
N VAL A 301 37.92 -24.62 -9.81
CA VAL A 301 38.00 -24.60 -11.28
C VAL A 301 38.69 -25.87 -11.77
N LEU A 302 37.88 -26.86 -12.14
CA LEU A 302 38.31 -28.20 -12.51
C LEU A 302 38.47 -28.34 -14.03
N GLY A 303 37.45 -28.05 -14.84
CA GLY A 303 37.47 -28.43 -16.26
C GLY A 303 37.28 -27.35 -17.32
N ASN A 304 37.69 -26.13 -17.02
CA ASN A 304 37.96 -25.16 -18.08
C ASN A 304 39.32 -25.50 -18.73
N TRP A 305 39.35 -26.33 -19.78
CA TRP A 305 40.58 -26.81 -20.46
C TRP A 305 40.79 -26.12 -21.82
N GLY A 306 40.67 -24.81 -21.88
CA GLY A 306 40.87 -24.08 -23.15
C GLY A 306 40.38 -22.67 -23.06
N GLY A 307 40.04 -22.10 -24.20
CA GLY A 307 39.30 -20.86 -24.27
C GLY A 307 37.78 -21.11 -24.25
N VAL A 308 37.04 -20.21 -23.61
CA VAL A 308 35.57 -20.24 -23.57
C VAL A 308 34.97 -19.28 -24.60
N ASN A 309 34.34 -19.84 -25.64
CA ASN A 309 33.48 -19.10 -26.56
C ASN A 309 32.09 -18.98 -25.95
N ALA A 310 31.88 -17.94 -25.15
CA ALA A 310 30.68 -17.78 -24.35
C ALA A 310 29.53 -17.20 -25.21
N LEU A 311 28.37 -17.84 -25.20
CA LEU A 311 27.18 -17.37 -25.93
C LEU A 311 26.49 -16.26 -25.14
N GLN A 312 26.19 -15.14 -25.80
CA GLN A 312 25.44 -14.03 -25.22
C GLN A 312 23.93 -14.19 -25.43
N PRO A 313 23.08 -13.53 -24.62
CA PRO A 313 21.63 -13.56 -24.81
C PRO A 313 21.18 -13.06 -26.18
N ASP A 314 21.91 -12.13 -26.80
CA ASP A 314 21.60 -11.63 -28.15
C ASP A 314 22.00 -12.62 -29.28
N GLY A 315 22.51 -13.80 -28.92
CA GLY A 315 22.97 -14.84 -29.85
C GLY A 315 24.38 -14.64 -30.40
N SER A 316 25.05 -13.54 -30.06
CA SER A 316 26.45 -13.32 -30.42
C SER A 316 27.39 -14.11 -29.50
N ILE A 317 28.64 -14.31 -29.93
CA ILE A 317 29.65 -15.07 -29.18
C ILE A 317 30.72 -14.09 -28.67
N ARG A 318 31.03 -14.13 -27.37
CA ARG A 318 32.15 -13.37 -26.81
C ARG A 318 33.49 -13.94 -27.27
N ALA A 319 34.47 -13.06 -27.37
CA ALA A 319 35.84 -13.44 -27.71
C ALA A 319 36.39 -14.46 -26.71
N ASP A 320 37.13 -15.42 -27.25
CA ASP A 320 37.72 -16.53 -26.53
C ASP A 320 38.68 -16.08 -25.41
N THR A 321 38.52 -16.63 -24.20
CA THR A 321 39.35 -16.27 -23.03
C THR A 321 39.88 -17.50 -22.30
N SER A 322 41.12 -17.41 -21.81
CA SER A 322 41.74 -18.49 -21.04
C SER A 322 41.24 -18.60 -19.59
N TYR A 323 40.57 -17.58 -19.06
CA TYR A 323 40.03 -17.58 -17.70
C TYR A 323 38.62 -18.17 -17.65
N ALA A 324 38.25 -18.69 -16.48
CA ALA A 324 36.87 -19.03 -16.11
C ALA A 324 36.19 -17.85 -15.41
N ILE A 325 36.96 -17.06 -14.65
CA ILE A 325 36.49 -15.91 -13.86
C ILE A 325 37.21 -14.66 -14.36
N GLY A 326 36.46 -13.72 -14.92
CA GLY A 326 36.97 -12.42 -15.41
C GLY A 326 37.24 -11.43 -14.28
N GLY A 327 36.41 -11.43 -13.24
CA GLY A 327 36.63 -10.67 -12.01
C GLY A 327 37.57 -11.37 -11.03
N GLY A 328 37.47 -10.98 -9.77
CA GLY A 328 38.16 -11.58 -8.64
C GLY A 328 37.45 -12.83 -8.09
N ALA A 329 38.19 -13.62 -7.32
CA ALA A 329 37.67 -14.80 -6.63
C ALA A 329 37.94 -14.67 -5.12
N THR A 330 36.89 -14.68 -4.31
CA THR A 330 36.98 -14.59 -2.85
C THR A 330 36.29 -15.77 -2.17
N SER A 331 37.06 -16.58 -1.46
CA SER A 331 36.58 -17.74 -0.70
C SER A 331 37.66 -18.24 0.25
N PRO A 332 37.35 -18.91 1.37
CA PRO A 332 38.39 -19.50 2.23
C PRO A 332 39.26 -20.53 1.51
N ASN A 333 38.69 -21.25 0.54
CA ASN A 333 39.40 -22.27 -0.24
C ASN A 333 39.21 -22.02 -1.75
N ILE A 334 40.30 -21.73 -2.46
CA ILE A 334 40.29 -21.55 -3.91
C ILE A 334 41.25 -22.55 -4.55
N TYR A 335 40.72 -23.39 -5.45
CA TYR A 335 41.48 -24.38 -6.20
C TYR A 335 41.27 -24.20 -7.70
N THR A 336 42.37 -24.24 -8.46
CA THR A 336 42.34 -24.25 -9.93
C THR A 336 43.22 -25.39 -10.44
N GLU A 337 42.66 -26.32 -11.20
CA GLU A 337 43.38 -27.50 -11.71
C GLU A 337 44.52 -27.12 -12.67
N ILE A 338 44.35 -26.02 -13.42
CA ILE A 338 45.41 -25.37 -14.20
C ILE A 338 45.60 -23.95 -13.65
N GLY A 339 46.85 -23.52 -13.46
CA GLY A 339 47.16 -22.15 -13.01
C GLY A 339 46.67 -21.07 -13.98
N ASN A 340 46.28 -19.90 -13.43
CA ASN A 340 45.74 -18.72 -14.12
C ASN A 340 44.36 -18.93 -14.81
N ARG A 341 43.34 -19.32 -14.04
CA ARG A 341 41.93 -19.34 -14.48
C ARG A 341 41.05 -18.23 -13.89
N VAL A 342 41.64 -17.37 -13.07
CA VAL A 342 41.05 -16.15 -12.54
C VAL A 342 41.86 -14.99 -13.09
N GLU A 343 41.20 -14.03 -13.73
CA GLU A 343 41.85 -12.83 -14.27
C GLU A 343 42.06 -11.76 -13.17
N GLY A 344 41.10 -11.58 -12.27
CA GLY A 344 41.17 -10.64 -11.16
C GLY A 344 41.90 -11.15 -9.91
N GLU A 345 41.75 -10.42 -8.80
CA GLU A 345 42.42 -10.72 -7.54
C GLU A 345 41.87 -11.99 -6.88
N ILE A 346 42.76 -12.84 -6.37
CA ILE A 346 42.42 -14.04 -5.59
C ILE A 346 42.59 -13.71 -4.10
N SER A 347 41.50 -13.81 -3.33
CA SER A 347 41.48 -13.52 -1.90
C SER A 347 40.99 -14.73 -1.09
N ASN A 348 41.91 -15.38 -0.37
CA ASN A 348 41.60 -16.52 0.50
C ASN A 348 41.04 -16.07 1.87
N ARG A 349 39.82 -15.54 1.88
CA ARG A 349 39.09 -15.11 3.09
C ARG A 349 37.61 -15.47 2.99
N ASN A 350 36.89 -15.43 4.11
CA ASN A 350 35.44 -15.54 4.08
C ASN A 350 34.84 -14.27 3.47
N PRO A 351 34.02 -14.37 2.42
CA PRO A 351 33.31 -13.21 1.88
C PRO A 351 32.07 -12.79 2.68
N ASP A 352 31.61 -13.61 3.63
CA ASP A 352 30.39 -13.38 4.43
C ASP A 352 29.15 -13.14 3.53
N VAL A 353 29.00 -13.96 2.48
CA VAL A 353 27.79 -13.94 1.64
C VAL A 353 26.59 -14.31 2.50
N ASP A 354 25.56 -13.47 2.46
CA ASP A 354 24.27 -13.64 3.13
C ASP A 354 23.17 -13.50 2.07
N PHE A 355 22.58 -14.62 1.65
CA PHE A 355 21.59 -14.70 0.58
C PHE A 355 20.33 -13.90 0.89
N GLU A 356 19.85 -13.94 2.13
CA GLU A 356 18.63 -13.23 2.53
C GLU A 356 18.77 -11.72 2.35
N SER A 357 19.99 -11.18 2.50
CA SER A 357 20.28 -9.75 2.28
C SER A 357 20.10 -9.27 0.83
N PHE A 358 20.02 -10.20 -0.13
CA PHE A 358 19.81 -9.89 -1.55
C PHE A 358 18.36 -10.07 -2.00
N LEU A 359 17.48 -10.62 -1.16
CA LEU A 359 16.06 -10.81 -1.51
C LEU A 359 15.27 -9.51 -1.37
N SER A 360 14.32 -9.31 -2.28
CA SER A 360 13.36 -8.21 -2.24
C SER A 360 12.45 -8.30 -1.01
N GLU A 361 11.98 -7.16 -0.52
CA GLU A 361 11.10 -7.08 0.64
C GLU A 361 9.81 -7.90 0.40
N GLY A 362 9.41 -8.69 1.41
CA GLY A 362 8.27 -9.61 1.31
C GLY A 362 8.61 -11.04 0.88
N LEU A 363 9.76 -11.28 0.24
CA LEU A 363 10.23 -12.64 -0.06
C LEU A 363 11.06 -13.21 1.10
N LYS A 364 10.85 -14.49 1.38
CA LYS A 364 11.58 -15.23 2.42
C LYS A 364 11.94 -16.61 1.94
N ILE A 365 13.07 -17.12 2.44
CA ILE A 365 13.45 -18.52 2.24
C ILE A 365 12.40 -19.41 2.91
N VAL A 366 11.97 -20.44 2.19
CA VAL A 366 11.12 -21.52 2.71
C VAL A 366 12.02 -22.67 3.15
N ARG A 367 11.91 -23.05 4.41
CA ARG A 367 12.73 -24.14 5.00
C ARG A 367 12.16 -25.51 4.64
N GLU A 368 12.94 -26.58 4.79
CA GLU A 368 12.62 -27.96 4.37
C GLU A 368 11.32 -28.50 4.96
N ASN A 369 10.92 -28.02 6.13
CA ASN A 369 9.70 -28.45 6.82
C ASN A 369 8.53 -27.47 6.66
N GLU A 370 8.69 -26.41 5.86
CA GLU A 370 7.69 -25.39 5.63
C GLU A 370 7.02 -25.58 4.26
N ALA A 371 5.73 -25.27 4.19
CA ALA A 371 5.00 -25.31 2.94
C ALA A 371 5.31 -24.05 2.11
N CYS A 372 5.32 -24.22 0.79
CA CYS A 372 5.38 -23.09 -0.13
C CYS A 372 4.22 -22.12 0.09
N PRO A 373 4.46 -20.81 0.04
CA PRO A 373 3.41 -19.84 0.28
C PRO A 373 2.35 -19.91 -0.83
N GLU A 374 1.07 -19.87 -0.44
CA GLU A 374 -0.05 -19.90 -1.38
C GLU A 374 -0.54 -18.50 -1.79
N TYR A 375 -0.09 -17.46 -1.09
CA TYR A 375 -0.44 -16.05 -1.32
C TYR A 375 -1.95 -15.77 -1.40
N GLY A 376 -2.74 -16.51 -0.61
CA GLY A 376 -4.19 -16.34 -0.52
C GLY A 376 -4.99 -16.87 -1.71
N LEU A 377 -4.36 -17.61 -2.64
CA LEU A 377 -5.03 -18.13 -3.84
C LEU A 377 -6.11 -19.18 -3.52
N GLY A 378 -5.94 -19.97 -2.48
CA GLY A 378 -6.96 -20.91 -2.00
C GLY A 378 -8.19 -20.19 -1.45
N GLN A 379 -7.97 -19.16 -0.62
CA GLN A 379 -9.04 -18.31 -0.10
C GLN A 379 -9.82 -17.62 -1.22
N PHE A 380 -9.12 -17.21 -2.28
CA PHE A 380 -9.75 -16.60 -3.45
C PHE A 380 -10.82 -17.52 -4.09
N TYR A 381 -10.57 -18.83 -4.19
CA TYR A 381 -11.59 -19.75 -4.69
C TYR A 381 -12.83 -19.75 -3.77
N GLU A 382 -12.62 -19.77 -2.46
CA GLU A 382 -13.69 -19.83 -1.46
C GLU A 382 -14.49 -18.52 -1.37
N ASP A 383 -13.86 -17.37 -1.65
CA ASP A 383 -14.50 -16.04 -1.63
C ASP A 383 -15.44 -15.81 -2.82
N TYR A 384 -15.13 -16.42 -3.97
CA TYR A 384 -15.87 -16.21 -5.21
C TYR A 384 -16.78 -17.38 -5.59
N GLN A 385 -16.62 -18.56 -4.98
CA GLN A 385 -17.61 -19.62 -5.15
C GLN A 385 -18.98 -19.19 -4.59
N PHE A 386 -20.05 -19.72 -5.17
CA PHE A 386 -21.40 -19.56 -4.66
C PHE A 386 -22.17 -20.86 -4.79
N SER A 387 -23.17 -21.03 -3.93
CA SER A 387 -24.06 -22.19 -3.95
C SER A 387 -24.76 -22.29 -5.31
N SER A 388 -24.30 -23.22 -6.14
CA SER A 388 -24.83 -23.52 -7.47
C SER A 388 -24.81 -25.03 -7.71
N ASN A 389 -25.35 -25.48 -8.86
CA ASN A 389 -25.22 -26.86 -9.32
C ASN A 389 -24.31 -26.90 -10.56
N PRO A 390 -22.97 -26.91 -10.38
CA PRO A 390 -22.02 -26.67 -11.45
C PRO A 390 -22.09 -27.77 -12.52
N LYS A 391 -22.01 -27.37 -13.79
CA LYS A 391 -22.09 -28.28 -14.94
C LYS A 391 -20.78 -28.30 -15.73
N ASN A 392 -20.62 -29.34 -16.54
CA ASN A 392 -19.59 -29.34 -17.57
C ASN A 392 -19.99 -28.36 -18.68
N VAL A 393 -19.11 -27.42 -19.01
CA VAL A 393 -19.32 -26.40 -20.04
C VAL A 393 -18.29 -26.60 -21.16
N ASP A 394 -18.79 -26.68 -22.39
CA ASP A 394 -17.99 -26.70 -23.62
C ASP A 394 -18.39 -25.47 -24.48
N ALA A 395 -17.66 -24.37 -24.30
CA ALA A 395 -17.81 -23.13 -25.07
C ALA A 395 -16.98 -23.22 -26.36
N VAL A 396 -17.49 -23.96 -27.35
CA VAL A 396 -16.79 -24.22 -28.62
C VAL A 396 -17.60 -23.67 -29.79
N SER A 397 -17.03 -22.70 -30.53
CA SER A 397 -17.67 -22.11 -31.72
C SER A 397 -16.70 -22.00 -32.90
N ASN A 398 -17.16 -22.43 -34.09
CA ASN A 398 -16.43 -22.30 -35.35
C ASN A 398 -16.82 -21.05 -36.16
N ASN A 399 -17.83 -20.29 -35.72
CA ASN A 399 -18.34 -19.09 -36.42
C ASN A 399 -18.30 -17.87 -35.47
N GLY A 400 -17.10 -17.38 -35.18
CA GLY A 400 -16.87 -16.25 -34.27
C GLY A 400 -16.95 -16.62 -32.79
N PRO A 401 -16.48 -15.72 -31.90
CA PRO A 401 -16.46 -15.96 -30.46
C PRO A 401 -17.88 -16.04 -29.88
N THR A 402 -18.00 -16.77 -28.78
CA THR A 402 -19.25 -17.01 -28.07
C THR A 402 -19.46 -15.96 -26.96
N SER A 403 -20.69 -15.66 -26.57
CA SER A 403 -21.01 -14.81 -25.39
C SER A 403 -20.71 -15.54 -24.07
N SER A 404 -20.47 -14.80 -22.97
CA SER A 404 -20.34 -15.35 -21.61
C SER A 404 -21.56 -16.15 -21.16
N ASP A 405 -22.74 -15.93 -21.76
CA ASP A 405 -23.99 -16.65 -21.45
C ASP A 405 -23.87 -18.19 -21.47
N VAL A 406 -22.95 -18.74 -22.27
CA VAL A 406 -22.76 -20.20 -22.35
C VAL A 406 -22.14 -20.81 -21.10
N LEU A 407 -21.57 -19.99 -20.22
CA LEU A 407 -21.02 -20.39 -18.93
C LEU A 407 -22.13 -20.69 -17.90
N GLY A 408 -23.36 -20.25 -18.15
CA GLY A 408 -24.52 -20.55 -17.32
C GLY A 408 -24.92 -19.42 -16.39
N GLU A 409 -25.40 -19.77 -15.18
CA GLU A 409 -25.80 -18.78 -14.18
C GLU A 409 -24.58 -18.08 -13.59
N SER A 410 -24.64 -16.75 -13.52
CA SER A 410 -23.63 -15.92 -12.88
C SER A 410 -24.16 -15.19 -11.64
N LYS A 411 -23.24 -14.72 -10.80
CA LYS A 411 -23.51 -13.82 -9.68
C LYS A 411 -22.51 -12.68 -9.69
N ASN A 412 -22.97 -11.45 -9.44
CA ASN A 412 -22.05 -10.34 -9.24
C ASN A 412 -21.46 -10.38 -7.81
N VAL A 413 -20.13 -10.38 -7.70
CA VAL A 413 -19.39 -10.36 -6.42
C VAL A 413 -18.22 -9.40 -6.56
N ASN A 414 -18.17 -8.35 -5.72
CA ASN A 414 -17.07 -7.37 -5.68
C ASN A 414 -16.72 -6.75 -7.05
N GLY A 415 -17.73 -6.47 -7.88
CA GLY A 415 -17.53 -5.88 -9.22
C GLY A 415 -17.21 -6.89 -10.32
N PHE A 416 -17.18 -8.19 -10.02
CA PHE A 416 -16.98 -9.25 -11.01
C PHE A 416 -18.27 -10.00 -11.31
N GLU A 417 -18.48 -10.35 -12.58
CA GLU A 417 -19.40 -11.40 -12.99
C GLU A 417 -18.75 -12.77 -12.72
N VAL A 418 -19.30 -13.54 -11.78
CA VAL A 418 -18.73 -14.81 -11.37
C VAL A 418 -19.55 -15.99 -11.88
N PHE A 419 -18.89 -16.90 -12.58
CA PHE A 419 -19.46 -18.16 -13.06
C PHE A 419 -18.90 -19.35 -12.27
N HIS A 420 -19.74 -20.31 -11.93
CA HIS A 420 -19.33 -21.54 -11.24
C HIS A 420 -19.65 -22.78 -12.10
N VAL A 421 -18.59 -23.48 -12.55
CA VAL A 421 -18.65 -24.62 -13.47
C VAL A 421 -17.94 -25.84 -12.89
N ASN A 422 -18.32 -27.05 -13.32
CA ASN A 422 -17.63 -28.26 -12.87
C ASN A 422 -16.35 -28.47 -13.69
N ARG A 423 -16.47 -28.45 -15.01
CA ARG A 423 -15.35 -28.52 -15.96
C ARG A 423 -15.57 -27.48 -17.04
N LEU A 424 -14.51 -26.79 -17.45
CA LEU A 424 -14.56 -25.83 -18.54
C LEU A 424 -13.73 -26.31 -19.74
N LYS A 425 -14.29 -26.22 -20.93
CA LYS A 425 -13.52 -26.20 -22.17
C LYS A 425 -13.93 -25.02 -23.03
N ILE A 426 -12.97 -24.22 -23.44
CA ILE A 426 -13.14 -23.15 -24.42
C ILE A 426 -12.39 -23.56 -25.68
N GLY A 427 -13.05 -23.48 -26.84
CA GLY A 427 -12.43 -23.89 -28.10
C GLY A 427 -12.95 -23.17 -29.34
N GLY A 428 -12.27 -23.39 -30.47
CA GLY A 428 -12.56 -22.68 -31.73
C GLY A 428 -12.18 -21.21 -31.61
N ASN A 429 -13.11 -20.30 -31.95
CA ASN A 429 -12.94 -18.85 -31.81
C ASN A 429 -13.18 -18.32 -30.38
N GLY A 430 -13.40 -19.24 -29.42
CA GLY A 430 -13.53 -19.00 -27.98
C GLY A 430 -14.64 -18.05 -27.52
N LEU A 431 -14.30 -17.04 -26.69
CA LEU A 431 -15.24 -16.30 -25.82
C LEU A 431 -15.05 -14.78 -25.90
N VAL A 432 -16.14 -14.01 -25.89
CA VAL A 432 -16.14 -12.56 -25.68
C VAL A 432 -16.62 -12.25 -24.27
N LEU A 433 -15.90 -11.36 -23.60
CA LEU A 433 -16.24 -10.84 -22.28
C LEU A 433 -16.42 -9.34 -22.35
N GLU A 434 -17.55 -8.87 -21.85
CA GLU A 434 -17.90 -7.45 -21.83
C GLU A 434 -17.69 -6.82 -20.44
N GLU A 435 -17.60 -7.64 -19.39
CA GLU A 435 -17.45 -7.22 -18.00
C GLU A 435 -16.26 -7.96 -17.33
N PRO A 436 -15.71 -7.43 -16.22
CA PRO A 436 -14.77 -8.18 -15.37
C PRO A 436 -15.35 -9.52 -14.93
N THR A 437 -14.70 -10.61 -15.32
CA THR A 437 -15.26 -11.96 -15.20
C THR A 437 -14.34 -12.88 -14.39
N ILE A 438 -14.93 -13.62 -13.45
CA ILE A 438 -14.28 -14.72 -12.74
C ILE A 438 -14.98 -16.03 -13.09
N ILE A 439 -14.19 -17.06 -13.42
CA ILE A 439 -14.70 -18.43 -13.62
C ILE A 439 -14.08 -19.34 -12.57
N ILE A 440 -14.91 -19.85 -11.68
CA ILE A 440 -14.57 -20.85 -10.67
C ILE A 440 -14.88 -22.24 -11.22
N ALA A 441 -13.89 -23.12 -11.25
CA ALA A 441 -13.98 -24.47 -11.78
C ALA A 441 -13.60 -25.56 -10.76
N ASP A 442 -14.52 -26.50 -10.49
CA ASP A 442 -14.28 -27.62 -9.56
C ASP A 442 -13.28 -28.66 -10.10
N SER A 443 -13.09 -28.66 -11.41
CA SER A 443 -12.25 -29.61 -12.14
C SER A 443 -11.50 -28.89 -13.26
N ASN A 444 -10.94 -29.68 -14.17
CA ASN A 444 -10.00 -29.22 -15.18
C ASN A 444 -10.60 -28.13 -16.10
N VAL A 445 -9.73 -27.21 -16.48
CA VAL A 445 -9.99 -26.18 -17.50
C VAL A 445 -9.12 -26.48 -18.71
N ALA A 446 -9.71 -26.45 -19.91
CA ALA A 446 -8.99 -26.60 -21.16
C ALA A 446 -9.33 -25.46 -22.12
N LEU A 447 -8.33 -24.68 -22.51
CA LEU A 447 -8.41 -23.74 -23.62
C LEU A 447 -7.70 -24.36 -24.82
N GLU A 448 -8.49 -24.75 -25.83
CA GLU A 448 -8.02 -25.38 -27.06
C GLU A 448 -8.44 -24.52 -28.25
N LEU A 449 -7.66 -23.49 -28.54
CA LEU A 449 -8.03 -22.39 -29.44
C LEU A 449 -7.37 -22.59 -30.82
N TRP A 450 -8.12 -22.44 -31.92
CA TRP A 450 -7.60 -22.73 -33.27
C TRP A 450 -8.13 -21.69 -34.26
N GLY A 451 -7.25 -21.15 -35.11
CA GLY A 451 -7.58 -20.19 -36.16
C GLY A 451 -6.91 -18.82 -35.98
N ASP A 452 -6.80 -18.08 -37.08
CA ASP A 452 -6.08 -16.80 -37.17
C ASP A 452 -6.81 -15.62 -36.48
N ALA A 453 -7.93 -15.87 -35.80
CA ALA A 453 -8.82 -14.86 -35.23
C ALA A 453 -9.07 -15.09 -33.73
N ASN A 454 -8.51 -14.17 -32.92
CA ASN A 454 -8.94 -13.68 -31.61
C ASN A 454 -9.72 -14.65 -30.72
N ALA A 455 -9.00 -15.50 -29.99
CA ALA A 455 -9.60 -16.64 -29.33
C ALA A 455 -10.24 -16.32 -27.96
N ILE A 456 -9.85 -15.23 -27.30
CA ILE A 456 -10.64 -14.61 -26.22
C ILE A 456 -10.59 -13.11 -26.46
N THR A 457 -11.77 -12.49 -26.54
CA THR A 457 -11.88 -11.04 -26.76
C THR A 457 -12.34 -10.38 -25.47
N LEU A 458 -11.49 -9.53 -24.89
CA LEU A 458 -11.89 -8.63 -23.81
C LEU A 458 -12.36 -7.30 -24.44
N ARG A 459 -13.56 -6.85 -24.09
CA ARG A 459 -13.97 -5.46 -24.36
C ARG A 459 -13.27 -4.50 -23.41
N ASP A 460 -13.39 -3.20 -23.69
CA ASP A 460 -12.82 -2.15 -22.85
C ASP A 460 -13.30 -2.29 -21.40
N GLY A 461 -12.37 -2.28 -20.44
CA GLY A 461 -12.66 -2.50 -19.02
C GLY A 461 -12.98 -3.95 -18.60
N ALA A 462 -12.96 -4.93 -19.51
CA ALA A 462 -13.15 -6.33 -19.16
C ALA A 462 -11.84 -7.01 -18.74
N ALA A 463 -11.94 -7.99 -17.85
CA ALA A 463 -10.83 -8.83 -17.39
C ALA A 463 -11.30 -10.28 -17.23
N LEU A 464 -10.40 -11.24 -17.29
CA LEU A 464 -10.70 -12.66 -17.11
C LEU A 464 -9.78 -13.31 -16.08
N ARG A 465 -10.36 -13.81 -15.01
CA ARG A 465 -9.67 -14.69 -14.06
C ARG A 465 -10.33 -16.06 -14.02
N ILE A 466 -9.54 -17.10 -14.24
CA ILE A 466 -9.99 -18.49 -14.14
C ILE A 466 -9.29 -19.16 -12.97
N VAL A 467 -10.08 -19.71 -12.05
CA VAL A 467 -9.58 -20.41 -10.86
C VAL A 467 -10.09 -21.83 -10.87
N SER A 468 -9.17 -22.80 -10.91
CA SER A 468 -9.49 -24.21 -11.03
C SER A 468 -8.92 -25.01 -9.86
N LYS A 469 -9.74 -25.88 -9.24
CA LYS A 469 -9.26 -26.96 -8.35
C LYS A 469 -8.56 -28.09 -9.14
N GLY A 470 -8.72 -28.11 -10.46
CA GLY A 470 -8.08 -29.04 -11.38
C GLY A 470 -6.92 -28.43 -12.16
N LYS A 471 -6.50 -29.15 -13.21
CA LYS A 471 -5.44 -28.72 -14.13
C LYS A 471 -5.97 -27.71 -15.13
N VAL A 472 -5.15 -26.72 -15.47
CA VAL A 472 -5.41 -25.74 -16.54
C VAL A 472 -4.50 -26.06 -17.74
N SER A 473 -5.11 -26.32 -18.90
CA SER A 473 -4.39 -26.59 -20.15
C SER A 473 -4.64 -25.46 -21.14
N LEU A 474 -3.57 -24.91 -21.70
CA LEU A 474 -3.58 -23.81 -22.67
C LEU A 474 -2.92 -24.31 -23.95
N LYS A 475 -3.70 -24.52 -25.01
CA LYS A 475 -3.26 -25.14 -26.28
C LYS A 475 -3.78 -24.37 -27.49
N GLY A 476 -3.00 -24.43 -28.57
CA GLY A 476 -3.37 -23.85 -29.86
C GLY A 476 -2.93 -22.38 -30.01
N SER A 477 -3.65 -21.57 -30.80
CA SER A 477 -3.26 -20.17 -31.09
C SER A 477 -3.97 -19.19 -30.17
N ASN A 478 -3.27 -18.78 -29.12
CA ASN A 478 -3.76 -17.79 -28.16
C ASN A 478 -3.31 -16.41 -28.65
N VAL A 479 -4.13 -15.76 -29.46
CA VAL A 479 -3.95 -14.35 -29.82
C VAL A 479 -5.11 -13.59 -29.19
N PHE A 480 -4.79 -12.68 -28.28
CA PHE A 480 -5.76 -11.78 -27.67
C PHE A 480 -5.83 -10.50 -28.53
N ASP A 481 -7.03 -10.15 -29.00
CA ASP A 481 -7.27 -8.87 -29.65
C ASP A 481 -7.85 -7.91 -28.63
N MET A 482 -7.12 -6.83 -28.40
CA MET A 482 -7.48 -5.80 -27.44
C MET A 482 -7.49 -4.48 -28.19
N ASN A 483 -8.68 -3.98 -28.54
CA ASN A 483 -8.84 -2.59 -28.94
C ASN A 483 -8.52 -1.72 -27.71
N GLY A 484 -7.35 -1.08 -27.69
CA GLY A 484 -6.93 -0.21 -26.59
C GLY A 484 -6.06 -0.87 -25.51
N PHE A 485 -5.60 -2.13 -25.72
CA PHE A 485 -4.72 -2.93 -24.84
C PHE A 485 -4.36 -2.30 -23.48
N ASP A 486 -5.10 -2.68 -22.43
CA ASP A 486 -4.71 -2.42 -21.05
C ASP A 486 -4.32 -3.74 -20.36
N PRO A 487 -3.01 -3.99 -20.06
CA PRO A 487 -2.57 -5.19 -19.37
C PRO A 487 -3.12 -5.27 -17.93
N VAL A 488 -3.48 -4.13 -17.34
CA VAL A 488 -3.92 -4.02 -15.95
C VAL A 488 -5.26 -3.31 -15.91
N VAL A 489 -6.29 -3.98 -15.42
CA VAL A 489 -7.65 -3.45 -15.38
C VAL A 489 -7.96 -3.02 -13.95
N ASP A 490 -8.62 -1.88 -13.78
CA ASP A 490 -9.21 -1.48 -12.49
C ASP A 490 -10.60 -2.11 -12.34
N VAL A 491 -10.78 -2.91 -11.29
CA VAL A 491 -12.08 -3.46 -10.91
C VAL A 491 -12.37 -3.12 -9.46
N GLY A 492 -13.25 -2.14 -9.24
CA GLY A 492 -13.66 -1.72 -7.91
C GLY A 492 -12.55 -1.04 -7.09
N GLY A 493 -11.71 -0.24 -7.75
CA GLY A 493 -10.56 0.47 -7.13
C GLY A 493 -9.34 -0.43 -6.92
N ARG A 494 -9.30 -1.59 -7.59
CA ARG A 494 -8.22 -2.58 -7.48
C ARG A 494 -7.64 -2.85 -8.85
N SER A 495 -6.35 -2.61 -9.00
CA SER A 495 -5.61 -3.01 -10.19
C SER A 495 -5.42 -4.53 -10.21
N ILE A 496 -5.85 -5.17 -11.30
CA ILE A 496 -5.70 -6.61 -11.53
C ILE A 496 -5.11 -6.90 -12.92
N PRO A 497 -4.45 -8.04 -13.15
CA PRO A 497 -4.06 -8.43 -14.49
C PRO A 497 -5.29 -8.69 -15.37
N ALA A 498 -5.24 -8.27 -16.63
CA ALA A 498 -6.33 -8.50 -17.59
C ALA A 498 -6.64 -10.00 -17.78
N PHE A 499 -5.63 -10.85 -17.64
CA PHE A 499 -5.78 -12.31 -17.63
C PHE A 499 -5.06 -12.93 -16.44
N SER A 500 -5.73 -13.84 -15.76
CA SER A 500 -5.18 -14.58 -14.63
C SER A 500 -5.64 -16.03 -14.66
N PHE A 501 -4.68 -16.96 -14.73
CA PHE A 501 -4.94 -18.40 -14.77
C PHE A 501 -4.38 -19.04 -13.51
N ILE A 502 -5.29 -19.49 -12.64
CA ILE A 502 -4.96 -20.00 -11.31
C ILE A 502 -5.34 -21.49 -11.25
N SER A 503 -4.40 -22.33 -10.84
CA SER A 503 -4.63 -23.75 -10.56
C SER A 503 -4.24 -24.08 -9.12
N LEU A 504 -5.21 -24.55 -8.36
CA LEU A 504 -5.06 -25.04 -6.98
C LEU A 504 -4.80 -26.55 -6.94
N TYR A 505 -4.32 -27.12 -8.04
CA TYR A 505 -4.09 -28.56 -8.15
C TYR A 505 -2.85 -29.02 -7.38
N GLU A 506 -3.05 -29.88 -6.38
CA GLU A 506 -1.98 -30.40 -5.50
C GLU A 506 -1.48 -31.80 -5.90
N GLY A 507 -1.95 -32.36 -7.02
CA GLY A 507 -1.61 -33.71 -7.44
C GLY A 507 -0.36 -33.81 -8.33
N THR A 508 -0.11 -35.00 -8.88
CA THR A 508 1.07 -35.25 -9.74
C THR A 508 0.94 -34.63 -11.14
N GLY A 509 2.04 -34.08 -11.64
CA GLY A 509 2.17 -33.50 -12.98
C GLY A 509 1.97 -31.99 -13.00
N ASN A 510 1.75 -31.43 -14.19
CA ASN A 510 1.62 -29.98 -14.34
C ASN A 510 0.20 -29.54 -13.93
N ALA A 511 0.14 -28.56 -13.02
CA ALA A 511 -1.08 -27.85 -12.67
C ALA A 511 -1.49 -26.90 -13.78
N ILE A 512 -0.52 -26.25 -14.43
CA ILE A 512 -0.73 -25.45 -15.64
C ILE A 512 0.19 -25.98 -16.76
N ASP A 513 -0.40 -26.31 -17.90
CA ASP A 513 0.32 -26.77 -19.10
C ASP A 513 0.03 -25.83 -20.28
N MET A 514 1.04 -25.05 -20.67
CA MET A 514 1.01 -24.12 -21.80
C MET A 514 1.83 -24.69 -22.95
N ALA A 515 1.12 -25.19 -23.96
CA ALA A 515 1.65 -25.76 -25.19
C ALA A 515 0.95 -25.11 -26.40
N SER A 516 1.06 -23.78 -26.46
CA SER A 516 0.42 -22.92 -27.47
C SER A 516 1.42 -22.36 -28.47
N ASP A 517 0.92 -22.00 -29.65
CA ASP A 517 1.65 -21.23 -30.65
C ASP A 517 1.14 -19.78 -30.61
N GLY A 518 1.88 -18.87 -29.95
CA GLY A 518 1.50 -17.45 -29.83
C GLY A 518 1.82 -16.83 -28.47
N ASP A 519 1.39 -15.57 -28.34
CA ASP A 519 1.66 -14.71 -27.18
C ASP A 519 0.47 -14.71 -26.25
N MET A 520 0.68 -15.17 -25.02
CA MET A 520 -0.33 -15.05 -23.97
C MET A 520 0.01 -13.91 -23.04
N TYR A 521 -0.92 -13.00 -22.79
CA TYR A 521 -0.76 -11.96 -21.78
C TYR A 521 -1.38 -12.42 -20.47
N GLY A 522 -0.80 -12.00 -19.35
CA GLY A 522 -1.37 -12.22 -18.01
C GLY A 522 -0.47 -13.02 -17.08
N GLU A 523 -1.07 -13.60 -16.05
CA GLU A 523 -0.35 -14.37 -15.02
C GLU A 523 -0.74 -15.85 -15.01
N LEU A 524 0.25 -16.69 -14.68
CA LEU A 524 0.07 -18.12 -14.41
C LEU A 524 0.44 -18.41 -12.95
N LEU A 525 -0.54 -18.85 -12.16
CA LEU A 525 -0.38 -19.04 -10.72
C LEU A 525 -0.73 -20.49 -10.33
N ALA A 526 0.26 -21.23 -9.84
CA ALA A 526 0.12 -22.63 -9.42
C ALA A 526 0.93 -22.90 -8.13
N PRO A 527 0.47 -22.40 -6.97
CA PRO A 527 1.23 -22.45 -5.72
C PRO A 527 1.66 -23.88 -5.33
N SER A 528 0.77 -24.85 -5.50
CA SER A 528 0.99 -26.25 -5.09
C SER A 528 1.42 -27.17 -6.24
N GLY A 529 1.53 -26.66 -7.47
CA GLY A 529 1.72 -27.49 -8.66
C GLY A 529 2.68 -26.92 -9.70
N GLY A 530 3.08 -27.77 -10.66
CA GLY A 530 4.05 -27.37 -11.69
C GLY A 530 3.42 -26.53 -12.81
N VAL A 531 4.17 -25.54 -13.32
CA VAL A 531 3.86 -24.82 -14.56
C VAL A 531 4.80 -25.33 -15.65
N ASN A 532 4.25 -25.71 -16.80
CA ASN A 532 5.01 -26.20 -17.94
C ASN A 532 4.73 -25.35 -19.18
N ILE A 533 5.77 -24.77 -19.77
CA ILE A 533 5.71 -23.94 -20.98
C ILE A 533 6.59 -24.60 -22.04
N THR A 534 5.98 -25.02 -23.15
CA THR A 534 6.67 -25.85 -24.16
C THR A 534 6.38 -25.39 -25.58
N GLY A 535 7.17 -25.89 -26.54
CA GLY A 535 7.01 -25.53 -27.95
C GLY A 535 7.55 -24.13 -28.23
N SER A 536 6.74 -23.27 -28.83
CA SER A 536 7.06 -21.86 -29.12
C SER A 536 6.19 -20.89 -28.33
N ALA A 537 5.63 -21.36 -27.21
CA ALA A 537 4.71 -20.61 -26.36
C ALA A 537 5.44 -19.42 -25.70
N ARG A 538 4.90 -18.20 -25.83
CA ARG A 538 5.46 -17.01 -25.20
C ARG A 538 4.47 -16.43 -24.20
N LEU A 539 4.83 -16.39 -22.93
CA LEU A 539 4.08 -15.69 -21.91
C LEU A 539 4.57 -14.24 -21.80
N MET A 540 3.65 -13.30 -21.84
CA MET A 540 3.82 -11.86 -21.68
C MET A 540 3.21 -11.46 -20.32
N GLY A 541 3.98 -11.66 -19.26
CA GLY A 541 3.53 -11.48 -17.89
C GLY A 541 4.32 -12.27 -16.87
N ARG A 542 3.68 -12.67 -15.77
CA ARG A 542 4.38 -13.23 -14.59
C ARG A 542 3.97 -14.66 -14.26
N VAL A 543 4.83 -15.36 -13.55
CA VAL A 543 4.59 -16.74 -13.11
C VAL A 543 4.87 -16.89 -11.63
N PHE A 544 3.96 -17.57 -10.94
CA PHE A 544 4.21 -18.19 -9.64
C PHE A 544 3.91 -19.69 -9.73
N SER A 545 4.87 -20.54 -9.34
CA SER A 545 4.70 -21.98 -9.42
C SER A 545 5.42 -22.74 -8.31
N ASN A 546 5.02 -23.99 -8.11
CA ASN A 546 5.79 -24.90 -7.27
C ASN A 546 7.11 -25.30 -7.95
N ILE A 547 7.02 -25.74 -9.22
CA ILE A 547 8.15 -26.03 -10.11
C ILE A 547 7.84 -25.47 -11.49
N LEU A 548 8.81 -24.82 -12.12
CA LEU A 548 8.68 -24.29 -13.48
C LEU A 548 9.44 -25.16 -14.49
N ASN A 549 8.81 -25.54 -15.60
CA ASN A 549 9.46 -26.26 -16.70
C ASN A 549 9.34 -25.44 -17.99
N LEU A 550 10.46 -24.99 -18.57
CA LEU A 550 10.49 -24.33 -19.88
C LEU A 550 11.25 -25.21 -20.87
N SER A 551 10.66 -25.44 -22.04
CA SER A 551 11.37 -26.19 -23.08
C SER A 551 11.04 -25.87 -24.54
N GLY A 552 11.89 -26.36 -25.44
CA GLY A 552 11.80 -26.08 -26.88
C GLY A 552 12.35 -24.69 -27.18
N GLY A 553 11.44 -23.74 -27.42
CA GLY A 553 11.66 -22.30 -27.53
C GLY A 553 10.63 -21.50 -26.72
N GLY A 554 10.05 -22.10 -25.69
CA GLY A 554 9.12 -21.40 -24.80
C GLY A 554 9.80 -20.26 -24.05
N SER A 555 9.08 -19.16 -23.84
CA SER A 555 9.62 -17.98 -23.16
C SER A 555 8.65 -17.34 -22.18
N ILE A 556 9.21 -16.63 -21.21
CA ILE A 556 8.51 -15.72 -20.31
C ILE A 556 9.12 -14.32 -20.49
N HIS A 557 8.26 -13.35 -20.75
CA HIS A 557 8.60 -11.95 -20.85
C HIS A 557 7.81 -11.23 -19.76
N TYR A 558 8.46 -10.97 -18.64
CA TYR A 558 7.85 -10.27 -17.51
C TYR A 558 7.33 -8.90 -17.94
N ASP A 559 6.04 -8.68 -17.72
CA ASP A 559 5.42 -7.40 -18.00
C ASP A 559 5.51 -6.48 -16.78
N ARG A 560 6.27 -5.40 -16.92
CA ARG A 560 6.45 -4.38 -15.87
C ARG A 560 5.17 -3.61 -15.55
N ALA A 561 4.11 -3.77 -16.33
CA ALA A 561 2.79 -3.32 -15.94
C ALA A 561 2.32 -3.97 -14.62
N TYR A 562 2.81 -5.17 -14.28
CA TYR A 562 2.41 -5.91 -13.09
C TYR A 562 3.25 -5.63 -11.83
N ALA A 563 4.21 -4.70 -11.88
CA ALA A 563 5.10 -4.42 -10.74
C ALA A 563 4.33 -4.06 -9.46
N ASP A 564 3.26 -3.28 -9.60
CA ASP A 564 2.45 -2.78 -8.49
C ASP A 564 1.11 -3.52 -8.34
N VAL A 565 0.98 -4.70 -8.95
CA VAL A 565 -0.27 -5.47 -8.97
C VAL A 565 -0.14 -6.65 -8.02
N ALA A 566 -0.99 -6.77 -7.00
CA ALA A 566 -0.95 -7.90 -6.06
C ALA A 566 -1.33 -9.25 -6.74
N ILE A 567 -0.82 -10.38 -6.25
CA ILE A 567 -1.11 -11.74 -6.77
C ILE A 567 -2.51 -12.20 -6.34
N GLY A 568 -2.78 -12.04 -5.04
CA GLY A 568 -4.06 -12.23 -4.40
C GLY A 568 -4.36 -11.00 -3.59
N THR A 569 -5.62 -10.82 -3.20
CA THR A 569 -5.99 -9.85 -2.17
C THR A 569 -5.40 -10.33 -0.84
N ILE A 570 -4.11 -10.13 -0.64
CA ILE A 570 -3.66 -9.75 0.69
C ILE A 570 -4.35 -8.41 0.87
N ALA A 571 -5.47 -8.40 1.58
CA ALA A 571 -5.86 -7.20 2.28
C ALA A 571 -4.76 -6.95 3.32
N SER A 572 -3.59 -6.49 2.87
CA SER A 572 -2.57 -5.90 3.73
C SER A 572 -3.05 -4.49 4.02
N ASN A 573 -4.07 -4.48 4.87
CA ASN A 573 -4.36 -3.57 5.97
C ASN A 573 -5.66 -4.14 6.52
N ALA A 574 -5.58 -4.98 7.54
CA ALA A 574 -6.76 -5.24 8.33
C ALA A 574 -7.24 -3.86 8.80
N GLN A 575 -8.35 -3.40 8.23
CA GLN A 575 -9.07 -2.18 8.56
C GLN A 575 -10.46 -2.64 8.97
N TRP A 576 -11.00 -2.11 10.07
CA TRP A 576 -12.39 -2.35 10.41
C TRP A 576 -13.28 -1.55 9.47
N CYS A 577 -13.74 -2.20 8.39
CA CYS A 577 -14.63 -1.61 7.40
C CYS A 577 -16.07 -1.44 7.89
N SER A 578 -16.43 -2.12 8.98
CA SER A 578 -17.76 -2.10 9.56
C SER A 578 -17.72 -2.49 11.03
N PHE A 579 -18.85 -2.30 11.73
CA PHE A 579 -18.98 -2.83 13.09
C PHE A 579 -18.96 -4.37 13.13
N ALA A 580 -19.22 -5.06 12.02
CA ALA A 580 -19.17 -6.52 11.96
C ALA A 580 -17.74 -7.07 12.07
N ASP A 581 -16.73 -6.22 11.93
CA ASP A 581 -15.33 -6.64 12.07
C ASP A 581 -14.83 -6.56 13.53
N ILE A 582 -15.67 -6.08 14.45
CA ILE A 582 -15.37 -5.93 15.88
C ILE A 582 -15.65 -7.25 16.61
N SER A 583 -14.68 -7.71 17.40
CA SER A 583 -14.85 -8.82 18.34
C SER A 583 -15.96 -8.57 19.37
N PRO A 584 -16.54 -9.64 19.97
CA PRO A 584 -17.41 -9.50 21.14
C PRO A 584 -16.81 -8.61 22.23
N LEU A 585 -15.50 -8.70 22.45
CA LEU A 585 -14.72 -7.76 23.25
C LEU A 585 -13.53 -7.22 22.47
N THR A 586 -13.48 -5.90 22.32
CA THR A 586 -12.38 -5.20 21.67
C THR A 586 -11.83 -4.12 22.60
N ILE A 587 -10.54 -4.16 22.89
CA ILE A 587 -9.89 -3.20 23.78
C ILE A 587 -8.81 -2.47 23.03
N VAL A 588 -9.11 -1.19 22.76
CA VAL A 588 -8.25 -0.35 21.92
C VAL A 588 -7.09 0.23 22.72
N SER A 589 -7.36 0.61 23.96
CA SER A 589 -6.38 1.25 24.83
C SER A 589 -5.50 0.24 25.56
N PRO A 590 -4.29 0.63 26.04
CA PRO A 590 -3.47 -0.23 26.87
C PRO A 590 -4.25 -0.77 28.08
N VAL A 591 -4.11 -2.05 28.39
CA VAL A 591 -4.85 -2.67 29.49
C VAL A 591 -4.17 -2.36 30.82
N GLY A 592 -4.85 -1.62 31.70
CA GLY A 592 -4.36 -1.28 33.03
C GLY A 592 -4.56 -2.43 34.03
N ARG A 593 -5.79 -2.57 34.53
CA ARG A 593 -6.22 -3.71 35.36
C ARG A 593 -7.21 -4.56 34.61
N LEU A 594 -7.07 -5.87 34.76
CA LEU A 594 -7.95 -6.85 34.16
C LEU A 594 -8.41 -7.86 35.21
N SER A 595 -9.71 -8.00 35.35
CA SER A 595 -10.36 -9.09 36.07
C SER A 595 -11.44 -9.66 35.17
N LEU A 596 -11.26 -10.88 34.69
CA LEU A 596 -12.20 -11.56 33.81
C LEU A 596 -13.20 -12.40 34.63
N PRO A 597 -14.34 -12.79 34.04
CA PRO A 597 -15.36 -13.55 34.75
C PRO A 597 -14.80 -14.85 35.34
N SER A 598 -15.00 -15.07 36.65
CA SER A 598 -14.56 -16.30 37.33
C SER A 598 -15.49 -17.51 37.11
N SER A 599 -16.59 -17.34 36.38
CA SER A 599 -17.62 -18.37 36.14
C SER A 599 -18.20 -18.22 34.74
N ARG A 600 -18.31 -19.34 33.98
CA ARG A 600 -19.17 -19.68 32.82
C ARG A 600 -19.53 -18.64 31.72
N ALA A 601 -19.24 -17.37 31.86
CA ALA A 601 -19.47 -16.36 30.84
C ALA A 601 -18.32 -16.42 29.84
N GLU A 602 -18.67 -16.63 28.57
CA GLU A 602 -17.72 -16.75 27.47
C GLU A 602 -17.86 -15.57 26.50
N PHE A 603 -16.74 -15.21 25.86
CA PHE A 603 -16.74 -14.36 24.67
C PHE A 603 -16.73 -15.29 23.46
N ASN A 604 -17.74 -15.20 22.61
CA ASN A 604 -17.96 -16.11 21.50
C ASN A 604 -17.91 -15.35 20.18
N GLY A 605 -16.78 -15.42 19.49
CA GLY A 605 -16.53 -14.90 18.16
C GLY A 605 -17.16 -15.76 17.06
N SER A 606 -16.58 -15.69 15.86
CA SER A 606 -16.95 -16.52 14.70
C SER A 606 -15.70 -17.03 13.99
N GLU A 607 -15.84 -17.86 12.95
CA GLU A 607 -14.70 -18.34 12.15
C GLU A 607 -13.81 -17.22 11.57
N LYS A 608 -14.34 -15.98 11.44
CA LYS A 608 -13.64 -14.83 10.85
C LYS A 608 -13.37 -13.67 11.82
N VAL A 609 -13.95 -13.72 13.03
CA VAL A 609 -13.87 -12.64 14.02
C VAL A 609 -13.47 -13.25 15.36
N PRO A 610 -12.31 -12.87 15.92
CA PRO A 610 -11.80 -13.50 17.13
C PRO A 610 -12.68 -13.16 18.35
N ASP A 611 -12.61 -13.99 19.39
CA ASP A 611 -13.36 -13.80 20.63
C ASP A 611 -13.01 -12.46 21.30
N ILE A 612 -11.70 -12.14 21.32
CA ILE A 612 -11.18 -10.91 21.90
C ILE A 612 -10.12 -10.32 20.96
N THR A 613 -10.25 -9.02 20.66
CA THR A 613 -9.19 -8.24 20.02
C THR A 613 -8.58 -7.26 21.01
N VAL A 614 -7.25 -7.23 21.11
CA VAL A 614 -6.54 -6.32 22.02
C VAL A 614 -5.40 -5.56 21.34
N ALA A 615 -5.11 -4.43 21.94
CA ALA A 615 -3.81 -3.80 21.97
C ALA A 615 -2.59 -4.74 21.83
N THR A 616 -1.68 -4.45 20.90
CA THR A 616 -0.33 -5.07 20.84
C THR A 616 0.34 -5.02 22.21
N GLY A 617 0.85 -6.16 22.68
CA GLY A 617 1.54 -6.29 23.97
C GLY A 617 0.64 -6.52 25.19
N ASP A 618 -0.69 -6.55 25.02
CA ASP A 618 -1.63 -6.83 26.13
C ASP A 618 -2.23 -8.24 26.10
N ALA A 619 -2.03 -9.03 25.02
CA ALA A 619 -2.60 -10.38 24.92
C ALA A 619 -2.16 -11.30 26.07
N GLU A 620 -0.92 -11.20 26.55
CA GLU A 620 -0.44 -11.99 27.70
C GLU A 620 -1.26 -11.75 28.97
N LYS A 621 -1.88 -10.57 29.14
CA LYS A 621 -2.74 -10.27 30.30
C LYS A 621 -4.01 -11.12 30.31
N PHE A 622 -4.41 -11.65 29.15
CA PHE A 622 -5.57 -12.52 28.98
C PHE A 622 -5.21 -14.02 28.96
N SER A 623 -3.92 -14.37 29.08
CA SER A 623 -3.45 -15.77 29.02
C SER A 623 -4.01 -16.68 30.12
N SER A 624 -4.47 -16.12 31.25
CA SER A 624 -5.13 -16.87 32.34
C SER A 624 -6.65 -16.94 32.21
N ALA A 625 -7.23 -16.41 31.13
CA ALA A 625 -8.67 -16.39 30.89
C ALA A 625 -9.16 -17.76 30.40
N SER A 626 -9.91 -18.49 31.22
CA SER A 626 -10.61 -19.70 30.76
C SER A 626 -11.89 -19.40 29.95
N THR A 627 -12.10 -18.15 29.52
CA THR A 627 -13.40 -17.59 29.07
C THR A 627 -13.42 -17.13 27.61
N ALA A 628 -12.35 -17.35 26.85
CA ALA A 628 -12.17 -16.83 25.48
C ALA A 628 -11.72 -17.91 24.48
N ASN A 629 -12.02 -19.18 24.75
CA ASN A 629 -11.69 -20.40 23.96
C ASN A 629 -10.29 -20.48 23.28
N GLY A 630 -9.34 -19.63 23.66
CA GLY A 630 -8.01 -19.50 23.07
C GLY A 630 -7.90 -18.57 21.86
N ASP A 631 -8.96 -17.88 21.42
CA ASP A 631 -8.94 -17.06 20.18
C ASP A 631 -8.83 -15.56 20.47
N ILE A 632 -7.65 -15.16 20.93
CA ILE A 632 -7.30 -13.77 21.25
C ILE A 632 -6.31 -13.26 20.21
N VAL A 633 -6.67 -12.19 19.52
CA VAL A 633 -5.80 -11.53 18.53
C VAL A 633 -5.26 -10.24 19.10
N GLU A 634 -3.95 -10.05 18.96
CA GLU A 634 -3.29 -8.77 19.21
C GLU A 634 -3.04 -8.00 17.92
N GLY A 635 -2.92 -6.68 18.05
CA GLY A 635 -2.72 -5.80 16.90
C GLY A 635 -4.07 -5.33 16.39
N ILE A 636 -4.42 -4.11 16.82
CA ILE A 636 -5.63 -3.45 16.35
C ILE A 636 -5.40 -3.06 14.89
N PRO A 637 -6.33 -3.40 13.98
CA PRO A 637 -6.41 -2.86 12.62
C PRO A 637 -6.07 -1.37 12.54
N GLY A 638 -5.15 -0.99 11.64
CA GLY A 638 -4.81 0.42 11.41
C GLY A 638 -5.98 1.21 10.84
N GLY A 639 -6.03 2.54 11.04
CA GLY A 639 -7.11 3.40 10.53
C GLY A 639 -7.68 4.34 11.62
N LEU A 640 -8.95 4.14 12.00
CA LEU A 640 -9.63 4.88 13.09
C LEU A 640 -8.86 4.81 14.42
N PHE A 641 -8.07 3.74 14.60
CA PHE A 641 -7.33 3.40 15.80
C PHE A 641 -5.83 3.32 15.51
N ASP A 642 -5.25 4.42 15.01
CA ASP A 642 -3.82 4.45 14.72
C ASP A 642 -3.00 4.34 16.01
N ARG A 643 -1.99 3.47 16.01
CA ARG A 643 -1.09 3.28 17.14
C ARG A 643 0.21 4.02 16.88
N GLY A 644 0.15 5.32 17.08
CA GLY A 644 1.28 6.23 17.12
C GLY A 644 0.91 7.46 17.93
N GLU A 645 0.81 7.31 19.26
CA GLU A 645 0.54 8.38 20.23
C GLU A 645 -0.82 9.13 20.08
N SER A 646 -1.54 9.07 18.95
CA SER A 646 -2.76 9.87 18.71
C SER A 646 -4.07 9.05 18.62
N ALA A 647 -5.14 9.58 19.21
CA ALA A 647 -6.53 9.11 19.23
C ALA A 647 -7.44 10.11 18.50
N GLU A 648 -6.87 10.96 17.64
CA GLU A 648 -7.56 12.07 16.96
C GLU A 648 -8.68 11.62 16.03
N ASN A 649 -8.42 10.64 15.17
CA ASN A 649 -9.44 10.06 14.29
C ASN A 649 -10.58 9.44 15.10
N PHE A 650 -10.25 8.77 16.20
CA PHE A 650 -11.23 8.19 17.10
C PHE A 650 -12.07 9.27 17.80
N ASP A 651 -11.47 10.34 18.31
CA ASP A 651 -12.20 11.47 18.91
C ASP A 651 -13.15 12.12 17.91
N ASN A 652 -12.71 12.34 16.67
CA ASN A 652 -13.54 12.88 15.60
C ASN A 652 -14.78 12.02 15.33
N PHE A 653 -14.60 10.69 15.28
CA PHE A 653 -15.71 9.75 15.15
C PHE A 653 -16.65 9.78 16.37
N ILE A 654 -16.11 9.86 17.58
CA ILE A 654 -16.91 9.99 18.80
C ILE A 654 -17.72 11.29 18.82
N GLU A 655 -17.13 12.41 18.39
CA GLU A 655 -17.83 13.69 18.27
C GLU A 655 -18.90 13.66 17.18
N LEU A 656 -18.66 12.96 16.08
CA LEU A 656 -19.67 12.69 15.06
C LEU A 656 -20.86 11.94 15.67
N LEU A 657 -20.61 10.85 16.40
CA LEU A 657 -21.67 10.10 17.09
C LEU A 657 -22.41 10.95 18.12
N ARG A 658 -21.70 11.81 18.87
CA ARG A 658 -22.29 12.77 19.81
C ARG A 658 -23.30 13.69 19.11
N ASN A 659 -22.89 14.25 17.97
CA ASN A 659 -23.72 15.19 17.21
C ASN A 659 -24.93 14.52 16.54
N LYS A 660 -24.85 13.20 16.31
CA LYS A 660 -25.89 12.41 15.64
C LYS A 660 -26.80 11.62 16.58
N ALA A 661 -26.49 11.61 17.86
CA ALA A 661 -27.23 10.83 18.84
C ALA A 661 -28.72 11.18 18.82
N ASP A 662 -29.56 10.16 18.67
CA ASP A 662 -31.02 10.26 18.79
C ASP A 662 -31.40 10.66 20.21
N ASP A 663 -30.71 10.08 21.19
CA ASP A 663 -30.92 10.31 22.62
C ASP A 663 -29.60 10.67 23.31
N THR A 664 -29.58 11.77 24.07
CA THR A 664 -28.42 12.20 24.87
C THR A 664 -28.77 12.28 26.36
N PHE A 665 -27.91 11.71 27.22
CA PHE A 665 -28.07 11.71 28.67
C PHE A 665 -26.86 12.34 29.37
N ASN A 666 -27.07 13.01 30.51
CA ASN A 666 -25.98 13.52 31.36
C ASN A 666 -25.77 12.57 32.55
N GLY A 667 -25.12 11.44 32.28
CA GLY A 667 -25.01 10.32 33.21
C GLY A 667 -26.32 9.56 33.41
N VAL A 668 -26.23 8.29 33.80
CA VAL A 668 -27.39 7.43 34.03
C VAL A 668 -27.18 6.65 35.32
N SER A 669 -28.14 6.72 36.24
CA SER A 669 -28.11 5.96 37.50
C SER A 669 -29.47 5.34 37.80
N GLY A 670 -29.50 4.08 38.27
CA GLY A 670 -30.75 3.43 38.69
C GLY A 670 -30.88 1.97 38.26
N ASN A 671 -32.11 1.50 38.06
CA ASN A 671 -32.41 0.14 37.59
C ASN A 671 -33.22 0.20 36.29
N ASN A 672 -32.99 -0.76 35.39
CA ASN A 672 -33.70 -0.95 34.12
C ASN A 672 -33.53 0.23 33.15
N ALA A 673 -32.28 0.64 32.92
CA ALA A 673 -31.98 1.63 31.87
C ALA A 673 -32.13 1.00 30.48
N VAL A 674 -32.82 1.70 29.57
CA VAL A 674 -33.13 1.22 28.22
C VAL A 674 -32.59 2.20 27.18
N PHE A 675 -31.82 1.71 26.22
CA PHE A 675 -31.18 2.50 25.16
C PHE A 675 -31.54 1.93 23.78
N GLY A 676 -32.66 2.38 23.21
CA GLY A 676 -33.24 1.81 21.99
C GLY A 676 -33.91 0.44 22.21
N SER A 677 -34.48 -0.14 21.15
CA SER A 677 -35.06 -1.49 21.18
C SER A 677 -34.99 -2.15 19.80
N ILE A 678 -35.11 -3.48 19.71
CA ILE A 678 -35.06 -4.18 18.41
C ILE A 678 -36.22 -3.69 17.53
N GLY A 679 -35.91 -3.20 16.32
CA GLY A 679 -36.85 -2.55 15.39
C GLY A 679 -37.04 -1.04 15.61
N ASP A 680 -36.40 -0.48 16.64
CA ASP A 680 -36.26 0.96 16.92
C ASP A 680 -34.84 1.19 17.48
N GLU A 681 -33.84 0.77 16.70
CA GLU A 681 -32.42 0.91 17.03
C GLU A 681 -32.02 2.38 17.00
N LYS A 682 -31.20 2.81 17.98
CA LYS A 682 -30.82 4.23 18.15
C LYS A 682 -29.34 4.42 18.40
N ILE A 683 -28.83 5.60 18.04
CA ILE A 683 -27.55 6.12 18.52
C ILE A 683 -27.82 6.85 19.84
N THR A 684 -27.34 6.31 20.94
CA THR A 684 -27.47 6.89 22.28
C THR A 684 -26.11 7.37 22.79
N PHE A 685 -26.03 8.62 23.24
CA PHE A 685 -24.80 9.20 23.80
C PHE A 685 -24.99 9.58 25.28
N VAL A 686 -24.23 8.95 26.17
CA VAL A 686 -24.22 9.28 27.59
C VAL A 686 -22.98 10.11 27.90
N ASN A 687 -23.19 11.39 28.21
CA ASN A 687 -22.16 12.31 28.64
C ASN A 687 -21.95 12.23 30.17
N GLY A 688 -21.26 11.19 30.61
CA GLY A 688 -21.00 10.89 32.02
C GLY A 688 -21.04 9.38 32.31
N ASP A 689 -20.97 9.03 33.60
CA ASP A 689 -20.96 7.63 34.03
C ASP A 689 -22.33 6.95 33.88
N VAL A 690 -22.30 5.63 33.63
CA VAL A 690 -23.48 4.75 33.67
C VAL A 690 -23.37 3.86 34.90
N ASP A 691 -24.10 4.21 35.95
CA ASP A 691 -24.22 3.46 37.22
C ASP A 691 -25.60 2.80 37.33
N ALA A 692 -25.88 1.82 36.45
CA ALA A 692 -27.22 1.24 36.32
C ALA A 692 -27.22 -0.30 36.34
N ASN A 693 -28.24 -0.90 36.96
CA ASN A 693 -28.46 -2.34 36.91
C ASN A 693 -29.50 -2.69 35.82
N ASN A 694 -29.37 -3.87 35.21
CA ASN A 694 -30.26 -4.37 34.15
C ASN A 694 -30.35 -3.42 32.95
N VAL A 695 -29.20 -3.05 32.39
CA VAL A 695 -29.16 -2.25 31.16
C VAL A 695 -29.65 -3.12 29.99
N SER A 696 -30.48 -2.56 29.10
CA SER A 696 -30.91 -3.21 27.86
C SER A 696 -30.99 -2.23 26.71
N GLY A 697 -30.94 -2.71 25.47
CA GLY A 697 -31.10 -1.82 24.33
C GLY A 697 -30.78 -2.44 22.98
N ALA A 698 -30.86 -1.62 21.93
CA ALA A 698 -30.39 -1.97 20.60
C ALA A 698 -29.93 -0.72 19.82
N GLY A 699 -28.86 -0.87 19.03
CA GLY A 699 -28.26 0.22 18.25
C GLY A 699 -26.81 0.51 18.66
N VAL A 700 -26.43 1.78 18.75
CA VAL A 700 -25.09 2.23 19.17
C VAL A 700 -25.20 2.95 20.50
N LEU A 701 -24.47 2.50 21.53
CA LEU A 701 -24.40 3.16 22.83
C LEU A 701 -22.98 3.68 23.07
N VAL A 702 -22.81 4.99 23.20
CA VAL A 702 -21.55 5.63 23.58
C VAL A 702 -21.62 6.11 25.02
N VAL A 703 -20.69 5.65 25.86
CA VAL A 703 -20.54 6.08 27.25
C VAL A 703 -19.27 6.92 27.36
N ASN A 704 -19.44 8.24 27.40
CA ASN A 704 -18.38 9.21 27.64
C ASN A 704 -18.09 9.33 29.15
N GLY A 705 -17.67 8.22 29.75
CA GLY A 705 -17.48 8.04 31.19
C GLY A 705 -17.21 6.57 31.53
N ASN A 706 -17.29 6.23 32.81
CA ASN A 706 -17.18 4.84 33.26
C ASN A 706 -18.53 4.12 33.11
N TYR A 707 -18.46 2.85 32.71
CA TYR A 707 -19.60 1.94 32.77
C TYR A 707 -19.49 1.08 34.04
N ASN A 708 -20.49 1.17 34.91
CA ASN A 708 -20.61 0.41 36.16
C ASN A 708 -21.98 -0.28 36.22
N GLY A 709 -22.08 -1.38 35.46
CA GLY A 709 -23.32 -2.13 35.30
C GLY A 709 -23.51 -3.22 36.35
N GLY A 710 -24.76 -3.43 36.78
CA GLY A 710 -25.16 -4.66 37.47
C GLY A 710 -25.80 -5.67 36.52
N GLY A 711 -25.24 -6.89 36.46
CA GLY A 711 -25.62 -7.93 35.52
C GLY A 711 -25.05 -7.72 34.11
N ASN A 712 -25.24 -8.68 33.21
CA ASN A 712 -24.85 -8.52 31.81
C ASN A 712 -25.83 -7.59 31.08
N PRO A 713 -25.38 -6.53 30.36
CA PRO A 713 -26.28 -5.71 29.56
C PRO A 713 -26.96 -6.54 28.47
N ALA A 714 -28.30 -6.57 28.48
CA ALA A 714 -29.12 -7.21 27.45
C ALA A 714 -29.19 -6.30 26.20
N PHE A 715 -28.07 -6.17 25.50
CA PHE A 715 -27.90 -5.21 24.42
C PHE A 715 -27.67 -5.91 23.07
N ASN A 716 -28.28 -5.38 22.02
CA ASN A 716 -28.10 -5.82 20.63
C ASN A 716 -27.47 -4.69 19.82
N GLY A 717 -26.15 -4.68 19.67
CA GLY A 717 -25.47 -3.66 18.86
C GLY A 717 -24.04 -3.42 19.28
N LEU A 718 -23.57 -2.19 19.05
CA LEU A 718 -22.23 -1.75 19.46
C LEU A 718 -22.30 -0.91 20.73
N MET A 719 -21.53 -1.28 21.75
CA MET A 719 -21.33 -0.47 22.96
C MET A 719 -19.89 0.06 22.98
N ILE A 720 -19.73 1.39 23.03
CA ILE A 720 -18.45 2.08 23.11
C ILE A 720 -18.30 2.72 24.49
N VAL A 721 -17.24 2.37 25.22
CA VAL A 721 -16.95 2.90 26.56
C VAL A 721 -15.62 3.65 26.54
N LEU A 722 -15.68 4.95 26.84
CA LEU A 722 -14.54 5.88 26.83
C LEU A 722 -13.89 6.04 28.22
N GLY A 723 -14.28 5.19 29.17
CA GLY A 723 -13.74 5.13 30.52
C GLY A 723 -13.47 3.69 30.94
N ASN A 724 -13.53 3.41 32.24
CA ASN A 724 -13.37 2.06 32.76
C ASN A 724 -14.67 1.26 32.59
N PHE A 725 -14.54 -0.06 32.43
CA PHE A 725 -15.66 -0.97 32.32
C PHE A 725 -15.72 -1.88 33.54
N THR A 726 -16.84 -1.84 34.26
CA THR A 726 -17.11 -2.71 35.40
C THR A 726 -18.48 -3.35 35.28
N GLN A 727 -18.52 -4.68 35.39
CA GLN A 727 -19.74 -5.47 35.48
C GLN A 727 -19.79 -6.20 36.83
N LYS A 728 -20.89 -6.03 37.57
CA LYS A 728 -21.09 -6.57 38.92
C LYS A 728 -22.28 -7.52 39.00
N GLY A 729 -22.16 -8.60 39.77
CA GLY A 729 -23.26 -9.52 40.10
C GLY A 729 -23.52 -10.63 39.06
N GLY A 730 -24.57 -11.42 39.30
CA GLY A 730 -25.04 -12.48 38.40
C GLY A 730 -26.51 -12.28 38.06
N GLY A 731 -26.85 -12.38 36.77
CA GLY A 731 -28.18 -12.05 36.23
C GLY A 731 -28.10 -11.11 35.02
N GLY A 732 -29.10 -11.14 34.15
CA GLY A 732 -29.14 -10.43 32.85
C GLY A 732 -29.46 -11.38 31.70
N SER A 733 -29.37 -10.90 30.47
CA SER A 733 -29.41 -11.72 29.24
C SER A 733 -28.05 -11.68 28.53
N ASP A 734 -27.89 -12.41 27.44
CA ASP A 734 -26.68 -12.35 26.61
C ASP A 734 -26.54 -10.97 25.95
N PHE A 735 -25.30 -10.55 25.78
CA PHE A 735 -24.93 -9.39 24.98
C PHE A 735 -24.67 -9.87 23.56
N ASN A 736 -25.35 -9.28 22.56
CA ASN A 736 -25.22 -9.68 21.16
C ASN A 736 -24.65 -8.52 20.35
N GLY A 737 -23.41 -8.65 19.87
CA GLY A 737 -22.72 -7.60 19.13
C GLY A 737 -21.28 -7.41 19.62
N GLY A 738 -20.85 -6.16 19.77
CA GLY A 738 -19.46 -5.81 20.10
C GLY A 738 -19.37 -4.82 21.25
N LEU A 739 -18.45 -5.08 22.18
CA LEU A 739 -18.07 -4.16 23.26
C LEU A 739 -16.69 -3.56 22.96
N LEU A 740 -16.65 -2.27 22.65
CA LEU A 740 -15.44 -1.50 22.37
C LEU A 740 -15.05 -0.67 23.60
N ILE A 741 -13.86 -0.91 24.15
CA ILE A 741 -13.33 -0.18 25.30
C ILE A 741 -12.11 0.62 24.86
N ALA A 742 -12.24 1.94 24.89
CA ALA A 742 -11.24 2.84 24.32
C ALA A 742 -11.14 4.15 25.11
N PRO A 743 -10.75 4.12 26.40
CA PRO A 743 -10.45 5.34 27.13
C PRO A 743 -9.29 6.11 26.49
N TYR A 744 -9.46 7.43 26.35
CA TYR A 744 -8.45 8.31 25.79
C TYR A 744 -8.50 9.70 26.45
N SER A 745 -7.38 10.42 26.40
CA SER A 745 -7.24 11.77 26.89
C SER A 745 -7.62 12.74 25.76
N ARG A 746 -8.70 13.52 25.90
CA ARG A 746 -9.04 14.57 24.91
C ARG A 746 -8.05 15.73 24.86
N ASN A 747 -7.19 15.87 25.87
CA ASN A 747 -6.20 16.95 25.92
C ASN A 747 -4.90 16.53 25.25
N GLU A 748 -4.47 15.30 25.48
CA GLU A 748 -3.22 14.75 24.95
C GLU A 748 -3.47 13.99 23.64
N MET A 749 -4.74 13.71 23.33
CA MET A 749 -5.20 12.84 22.26
C MET A 749 -4.53 11.48 22.32
N GLU A 750 -4.27 10.91 23.50
CA GLU A 750 -3.64 9.59 23.62
C GLU A 750 -4.58 8.57 24.27
N PHE A 751 -4.52 7.31 23.84
CA PHE A 751 -5.25 6.23 24.50
C PHE A 751 -4.74 6.02 25.94
N SER A 752 -5.65 6.14 26.90
CA SER A 752 -5.37 6.01 28.33
C SER A 752 -5.59 4.57 28.81
N PRO A 753 -4.89 4.08 29.85
CA PRO A 753 -5.06 2.72 30.29
C PRO A 753 -6.50 2.36 30.72
N ALA A 754 -7.05 1.28 30.16
CA ALA A 754 -8.39 0.77 30.48
C ALA A 754 -8.37 -0.18 31.68
N ASN A 755 -9.22 0.06 32.69
CA ASN A 755 -9.48 -0.92 33.74
C ASN A 755 -10.79 -1.66 33.46
N ILE A 756 -10.72 -2.98 33.45
CA ILE A 756 -11.81 -3.87 33.06
C ILE A 756 -12.02 -4.87 34.20
N GLU A 757 -13.19 -4.83 34.82
CA GLU A 757 -13.53 -5.66 35.96
C GLU A 757 -14.87 -6.36 35.78
N PHE A 758 -14.82 -7.68 35.62
CA PHE A 758 -15.95 -8.59 35.71
C PHE A 758 -15.96 -9.21 37.11
N SER A 759 -17.00 -8.92 37.89
CA SER A 759 -17.12 -9.41 39.27
C SER A 759 -18.51 -10.02 39.51
N GLY A 760 -18.62 -11.35 39.54
CA GLY A 760 -19.90 -12.02 39.75
C GLY A 760 -19.97 -13.45 39.22
N GLY A 761 -20.99 -14.19 39.65
CA GLY A 761 -21.18 -15.61 39.33
C GLY A 761 -22.15 -15.91 38.17
N GLY A 762 -22.29 -14.99 37.22
CA GLY A 762 -23.25 -15.10 36.09
C GLY A 762 -22.83 -16.14 35.03
N SER A 763 -23.77 -16.50 34.14
CA SER A 763 -23.57 -17.45 33.03
C SER A 763 -24.08 -16.90 31.69
N ASN A 764 -24.00 -15.58 31.50
CA ASN A 764 -24.48 -14.93 30.28
C ASN A 764 -23.28 -14.55 29.44
N ASP A 765 -23.40 -14.76 28.14
CA ASP A 765 -22.28 -14.68 27.21
C ASP A 765 -22.26 -13.36 26.44
N PHE A 766 -21.10 -13.06 25.89
CA PHE A 766 -20.89 -12.00 24.90
C PHE A 766 -20.76 -12.66 23.54
N ASN A 767 -21.82 -12.59 22.75
CA ASN A 767 -21.94 -13.32 21.49
C ASN A 767 -21.76 -12.37 20.30
N TYR A 768 -20.87 -12.74 19.38
CA TYR A 768 -20.79 -12.11 18.08
C TYR A 768 -22.11 -12.28 17.34
N ASN A 769 -22.63 -11.18 16.78
CA ASN A 769 -23.83 -11.20 15.97
C ASN A 769 -23.71 -10.20 14.80
N GLU A 770 -23.30 -10.72 13.65
CA GLU A 770 -23.07 -9.94 12.43
C GLU A 770 -24.30 -9.09 12.05
N GLN A 771 -25.50 -9.68 12.08
CA GLN A 771 -26.72 -9.00 11.63
C GLN A 771 -27.04 -7.79 12.52
N VAL A 772 -26.86 -7.93 13.82
CA VAL A 772 -27.08 -6.87 14.80
C VAL A 772 -26.03 -5.76 14.64
N LEU A 773 -24.76 -6.11 14.44
CA LEU A 773 -23.68 -5.15 14.20
C LEU A 773 -23.87 -4.39 12.88
N ARG A 774 -24.28 -5.06 11.81
CA ARG A 774 -24.65 -4.42 10.54
C ARG A 774 -25.84 -3.48 10.70
N THR A 775 -26.83 -3.86 11.51
CA THR A 775 -28.00 -3.00 11.79
C THR A 775 -27.57 -1.74 12.52
N ALA A 776 -26.70 -1.85 13.52
CA ALA A 776 -26.12 -0.70 14.22
C ALA A 776 -25.27 0.18 13.28
N PHE A 777 -24.49 -0.42 12.38
CA PHE A 777 -23.66 0.32 11.41
C PHE A 777 -24.52 1.09 10.38
N ASN A 778 -25.67 0.53 10.00
CA ASN A 778 -26.62 1.16 9.08
C ASN A 778 -27.38 2.36 9.68
N LEU A 779 -27.20 2.66 10.98
CA LEU A 779 -27.67 3.92 11.56
C LEU A 779 -26.83 5.12 11.06
N LEU A 780 -25.63 4.87 10.55
CA LEU A 780 -24.76 5.86 9.94
C LEU A 780 -25.09 6.04 8.45
N ASN A 781 -24.93 7.25 7.92
CA ASN A 781 -24.95 7.51 6.47
C ASN A 781 -23.58 7.21 5.83
N GLU A 782 -23.45 7.32 4.51
CA GLU A 782 -22.22 6.93 3.79
C GLU A 782 -20.97 7.71 4.23
N ASP A 783 -21.02 9.04 4.33
CA ASP A 783 -19.91 9.87 4.82
C ASP A 783 -19.51 9.50 6.27
N GLU A 784 -20.50 9.12 7.09
CA GLU A 784 -20.29 8.71 8.47
C GLU A 784 -19.71 7.29 8.57
N LYS A 785 -20.08 6.38 7.66
CA LYS A 785 -19.46 5.06 7.55
C LYS A 785 -18.00 5.17 7.12
N GLU A 786 -17.70 6.08 6.20
CA GLU A 786 -16.31 6.38 5.81
C GLU A 786 -15.48 6.84 7.00
N SER A 787 -16.06 7.61 7.92
CA SER A 787 -15.38 8.06 9.15
C SER A 787 -15.08 6.94 10.16
N TRP A 788 -15.79 5.81 10.08
CA TRP A 788 -15.50 4.61 10.87
C TRP A 788 -14.34 3.80 10.27
N GLY A 789 -14.32 3.69 8.95
CA GLY A 789 -13.31 2.99 8.17
C GLY A 789 -13.79 2.82 6.73
N SER A 790 -12.98 3.21 5.74
CA SER A 790 -13.35 3.10 4.33
C SER A 790 -13.02 1.71 3.79
N CYS A 791 -14.02 1.03 3.23
CA CYS A 791 -13.78 -0.17 2.44
C CYS A 791 -13.58 0.25 0.97
N GLY A 792 -12.36 0.68 0.65
CA GLY A 792 -11.91 0.92 -0.72
C GLY A 792 -11.56 2.36 -1.04
N VAL A 793 -10.36 2.78 -0.64
CA VAL A 793 -9.25 3.14 -1.54
C VAL A 793 -7.99 2.70 -0.79
N PRO A 794 -6.98 2.03 -1.40
CA PRO A 794 -5.66 2.01 -0.76
C PRO A 794 -5.32 3.46 -0.40
N SER A 795 -5.02 3.74 0.87
CA SER A 795 -4.40 5.01 1.21
C SER A 795 -3.15 5.09 0.34
N ASP A 796 -3.19 5.96 -0.66
CA ASP A 796 -2.05 6.27 -1.50
C ASP A 796 -0.85 6.47 -0.59
N GLY A 797 0.26 5.88 -1.01
CA GLY A 797 1.48 5.73 -0.21
C GLY A 797 1.87 6.93 0.64
N LEU A 798 2.63 6.68 1.71
CA LEU A 798 3.31 7.68 2.52
C LEU A 798 3.81 8.86 1.65
N ILE A 799 3.09 9.98 1.72
CA ILE A 799 3.45 11.17 0.95
C ILE A 799 4.57 11.87 1.71
N THR A 800 5.80 11.78 1.21
CA THR A 800 6.93 12.52 1.77
C THR A 800 7.03 13.90 1.12
N TRP A 801 7.12 14.93 1.96
CA TRP A 801 7.16 16.33 1.55
C TRP A 801 8.56 16.90 1.75
N SER A 802 9.11 17.54 0.72
CA SER A 802 10.41 18.22 0.78
C SER A 802 10.25 19.68 0.39
N LEU A 803 10.68 20.60 1.26
CA LEU A 803 10.76 22.01 0.92
C LEU A 803 11.91 22.21 -0.08
N ILE A 804 11.60 22.64 -1.30
CA ILE A 804 12.59 22.76 -2.38
C ILE A 804 12.90 24.20 -2.79
N ASP A 805 12.02 25.16 -2.47
CA ASP A 805 12.21 26.57 -2.81
C ASP A 805 11.48 27.51 -1.84
N TRP A 806 12.01 28.72 -1.68
CA TRP A 806 11.44 29.82 -0.89
C TRP A 806 11.59 31.12 -1.69
N GLN A 807 10.47 31.76 -2.05
CA GLN A 807 10.40 32.88 -2.99
C GLN A 807 9.87 34.17 -2.36
#